data_AF-A0A8I2K3D6-F1
#
_entry.id   AF-A0A8I2K3D6-F1
#
_cell.length_a   1.000
_cell.length_b   1.000
_cell.length_c   1.000
_cell.angle_alpha   90.00
_cell.angle_beta   90.00
_cell.angle_gamma   90.00
#
_symmetry.space_group_name_H-M   'P 1'
#
loop_
_entity.id
_entity.type
_entity.pdbx_description
1 polymer ?
#
loop_
_entity_poly.entity_id
_entity_poly.type
_entity_poly.pdbx_seq_one_letter_code
_entity_poly.pdbx_strand_id
1 'polypeptide(L)'
;MAEKLIILGIDIGSVTISIVEMSMEGEIINTHYAFHHGDIPETLRTMLSKVNYQLIKGIASTSASSYFLKGVRSYDSRIACITAAKKTHPHIRTILAVGGEKFSLITFDQEGNYQNLKTNTSCAAGTGSFLDQQARRLNLSGGSAELSERALQNKGKGTPPRIASRCSVFAKTDIVHAQQMGYSLEEICDGLCKGLADNIADILLSDEKVPDPIVFSGGVSRNRAVTDYLEKRIQKPLLVDKLSYVYDALGACLLYLEEVKTNNNNPGPGLSSENINGWHDLIINPEDEAEKEFIFEPLSLKLSNYPEFDSRERYNHVSPHTGAANPVEIDIYKLLTRGETYSLYLGFDIGSTSTKAVLLDANREVLAGFYCRTAGTGTFIEEQAEKLNVPLNEFSKRAEGVRSPLVSDCCTVYMERDINRLLNKNYSIAEILAACLFAVRENYLVKVATEGNIGNNICFQGATAKNRALIAAFEQKLEKPIFVSKYCHLTGALGVALILADELQHPSGFRGVDIYKEEIPIRSETCELCRNHCRICIAAVKNDEVAYGFLCGRDYDTHRFVSKNKSGFDLVKEHEKAFPMNPGLISEKIPFTLGIPAALHLFADLPFWKFFFKELAIPVITSEGFTDAVKLGKKLAGAEFCSPMNALHGHARYLSDKVDCLFLPIYLEEWNYPVEMKTGKSKERQRSFCYYTQFSSSLVSILEQNEKGIPAILPLVGYRESSHFIKKELHKSLNKVLPKKRSFREISRSYDRAMSLLREGRKRLAAVYEEKEKENENGDIRVVLVGRPYTVLSSSMNKGIPDIFASLGIKTYFQDMLPICDDRGKDREIEAAIGTLLDSCHWKFASRILEAAEFAANKQGLYPVFITSFKCAPDSFIIEYFKRILDKKDKPYLILQLDEHDSNVGYETR
;
A
#
# COMPACT_ATOMS: atom_id res chain seq x y z
N MET A 1 -33.94 42.06 24.99
CA MET A 1 -33.05 42.29 23.83
C MET A 1 -33.86 41.95 22.60
N ALA A 2 -33.97 42.84 21.62
CA ALA A 2 -34.68 42.54 20.37
C ALA A 2 -33.96 41.37 19.69
N GLU A 3 -34.67 40.30 19.36
CA GLU A 3 -34.07 39.13 18.70
C GLU A 3 -33.60 39.54 17.30
N LYS A 4 -32.29 39.43 17.05
CA LYS A 4 -31.68 39.79 15.76
C LYS A 4 -32.02 38.72 14.72
N LEU A 5 -32.35 39.13 13.49
CA LEU A 5 -32.48 38.24 12.34
C LEU A 5 -31.12 37.59 12.02
N ILE A 6 -31.15 36.31 11.63
CA ILE A 6 -29.96 35.48 11.39
C ILE A 6 -29.96 34.86 9.99
N ILE A 7 -28.76 34.61 9.47
CA ILE A 7 -28.47 33.79 8.30
C ILE A 7 -27.95 32.46 8.81
N LEU A 8 -28.49 31.36 8.28
CA LEU A 8 -28.05 30.01 8.61
C LEU A 8 -27.17 29.45 7.49
N GLY A 9 -25.92 29.13 7.78
CA GLY A 9 -24.99 28.47 6.85
C GLY A 9 -24.89 27.01 7.18
N ILE A 10 -25.07 26.13 6.19
CA ILE A 10 -25.05 24.68 6.38
C ILE A 10 -24.04 24.05 5.42
N ASP A 11 -23.07 23.30 5.95
CA ASP A 11 -22.18 22.45 5.18
C ASP A 11 -22.30 21.00 5.65
N ILE A 12 -22.70 20.13 4.73
CA ILE A 12 -22.79 18.68 4.88
C ILE A 12 -21.57 18.10 4.15
N GLY A 13 -20.51 17.87 4.92
CA GLY A 13 -19.29 17.24 4.45
C GLY A 13 -19.41 15.71 4.34
N SER A 14 -18.30 15.03 4.07
CA SER A 14 -18.28 13.56 3.90
C SER A 14 -18.47 12.77 5.19
N VAL A 15 -18.16 13.38 6.34
CA VAL A 15 -18.22 12.73 7.66
C VAL A 15 -18.94 13.57 8.72
N THR A 16 -19.09 14.88 8.49
CA THR A 16 -19.59 15.84 9.48
C THR A 16 -20.54 16.85 8.86
N ILE A 17 -21.46 17.35 9.67
CA ILE A 17 -22.32 18.50 9.37
C ILE A 17 -21.81 19.68 10.21
N SER A 18 -21.67 20.84 9.59
CA SER A 18 -21.40 22.11 10.28
C SER A 18 -22.51 23.12 9.98
N ILE A 19 -22.95 23.83 11.02
CA ILE A 19 -23.97 24.88 10.94
C ILE A 19 -23.43 26.14 11.61
N VAL A 20 -23.58 27.28 10.95
CA VAL A 20 -23.21 28.60 11.47
C VAL A 20 -24.44 29.48 11.52
N GLU A 21 -24.70 30.08 12.67
CA GLU A 21 -25.70 31.13 12.86
C GLU A 21 -24.99 32.49 12.83
N MET A 22 -25.34 33.35 11.87
CA MET A 22 -24.68 34.65 11.67
C MET A 22 -25.71 35.77 11.65
N SER A 23 -25.46 36.90 12.32
CA SER A 23 -26.32 38.08 12.24
C SER A 23 -26.25 38.76 10.88
N MET A 24 -27.23 39.62 10.57
CA MET A 24 -27.20 40.47 9.37
C MET A 24 -26.05 41.49 9.35
N GLU A 25 -25.41 41.75 10.50
CA GLU A 25 -24.20 42.57 10.60
C GLU A 25 -22.92 41.77 10.29
N GLY A 26 -23.02 40.44 10.15
CA GLY A 26 -21.89 39.53 9.95
C GLY A 26 -21.24 39.05 11.25
N GLU A 27 -21.91 39.21 12.40
CA GLU A 27 -21.44 38.67 13.68
C GLU A 27 -21.83 37.20 13.82
N ILE A 28 -20.90 36.35 14.25
CA ILE A 28 -21.16 34.92 14.45
C ILE A 28 -21.80 34.74 15.82
N ILE A 29 -23.00 34.17 15.84
CA ILE A 29 -23.80 33.99 17.06
C ILE A 29 -23.50 32.64 17.68
N ASN A 30 -23.65 31.56 16.89
CA ASN A 30 -23.44 30.18 17.32
C ASN A 30 -22.84 29.35 16.19
N THR A 31 -22.19 28.25 16.58
CA THR A 31 -21.76 27.20 15.64
C THR A 31 -22.16 25.84 16.18
N HIS A 32 -22.58 24.95 15.29
CA HIS A 32 -22.90 23.57 15.60
C HIS A 32 -22.07 22.65 14.70
N TYR A 33 -21.56 21.56 15.25
CA TYR A 33 -20.72 20.61 14.52
C TYR A 33 -21.00 19.19 15.04
N ALA A 34 -21.32 18.26 14.15
CA ALA A 34 -21.60 16.88 14.51
C ALA A 34 -21.14 15.90 13.43
N PHE A 35 -20.79 14.69 13.83
CA PHE A 35 -20.58 13.56 12.92
C PHE A 35 -21.94 12.95 12.58
N HIS A 36 -22.24 12.74 11.29
CA HIS A 36 -23.56 12.27 10.87
C HIS A 36 -23.69 10.74 10.83
N HIS A 37 -22.57 9.99 10.82
CA HIS A 37 -22.60 8.52 10.88
C HIS A 37 -23.58 7.88 9.85
N GLY A 38 -23.59 8.43 8.63
CA GLY A 38 -24.53 8.03 7.57
C GLY A 38 -25.97 8.48 7.71
N ASP A 39 -26.45 8.90 8.89
CA ASP A 39 -27.80 9.44 9.08
C ASP A 39 -27.80 10.98 9.01
N ILE A 40 -27.62 11.49 7.79
CA ILE A 40 -27.59 12.93 7.53
C ILE A 40 -28.93 13.60 7.90
N PRO A 41 -30.11 13.10 7.49
CA PRO A 41 -31.38 13.74 7.83
C PRO A 41 -31.64 13.86 9.33
N GLU A 42 -31.42 12.80 10.11
CA GLU A 42 -31.70 12.82 11.55
C GLU A 42 -30.67 13.67 12.32
N THR A 43 -29.40 13.59 11.94
CA THR A 43 -28.35 14.45 12.51
C THR A 43 -28.69 15.91 12.25
N LEU A 44 -29.12 16.24 11.03
CA LEU A 44 -29.53 17.60 10.68
C LEU A 44 -30.75 18.05 11.49
N ARG A 45 -31.78 17.21 11.67
CA ARG A 45 -32.94 17.52 12.54
C ARG A 45 -32.51 17.83 13.98
N THR A 46 -31.62 17.00 14.53
CA THR A 46 -31.11 17.16 15.91
C THR A 46 -30.28 18.43 16.07
N MET A 47 -29.52 18.82 15.05
CA MET A 47 -28.75 20.07 15.07
C MET A 47 -29.68 21.28 14.91
N LEU A 48 -30.63 21.23 13.98
CA LEU A 48 -31.57 22.31 13.69
C LEU A 48 -32.59 22.52 14.82
N SER A 49 -32.90 21.50 15.63
CA SER A 49 -33.79 21.65 16.79
C SER A 49 -33.25 22.63 17.84
N LYS A 50 -31.95 22.96 17.78
CA LYS A 50 -31.29 23.94 18.65
C LYS A 50 -31.33 25.37 18.08
N VAL A 51 -31.81 25.54 16.85
CA VAL A 51 -31.86 26.81 16.13
C VAL A 51 -33.29 27.35 16.14
N ASN A 52 -33.46 28.64 16.44
CA ASN A 52 -34.77 29.29 16.38
C ASN A 52 -35.10 29.69 14.93
N TYR A 53 -35.96 28.90 14.27
CA TYR A 53 -36.33 29.12 12.87
C TYR A 53 -37.06 30.45 12.61
N GLN A 54 -37.69 31.05 13.64
CA GLN A 54 -38.41 32.32 13.51
C GLN A 54 -37.47 33.51 13.24
N LEU A 55 -36.17 33.36 13.55
CA LEU A 55 -35.17 34.40 13.34
C LEU A 55 -34.49 34.32 11.97
N ILE A 56 -34.78 33.29 11.17
CA ILE A 56 -34.03 33.00 9.95
C ILE A 56 -34.47 33.90 8.80
N LYS A 57 -33.59 34.80 8.39
CA LYS A 57 -33.81 35.63 7.19
C LYS A 57 -33.47 34.89 5.90
N GLY A 58 -32.56 33.92 5.95
CA GLY A 58 -32.19 33.10 4.81
C GLY A 58 -31.27 31.93 5.18
N ILE A 59 -31.31 30.90 4.35
CA ILE A 59 -30.48 29.68 4.50
C ILE A 59 -29.55 29.55 3.30
N ALA A 60 -28.26 29.46 3.60
CA ALA A 60 -27.16 29.26 2.68
C ALA A 60 -26.54 27.89 2.90
N SER A 61 -26.09 27.26 1.83
CA SER A 61 -25.48 25.93 1.90
C SER A 61 -24.32 25.77 0.94
N THR A 62 -23.48 24.76 1.17
CA THR A 62 -22.47 24.33 0.18
C THR A 62 -23.08 23.38 -0.86
N SER A 63 -22.44 23.24 -2.02
CA SER A 63 -22.95 22.43 -3.14
C SER A 63 -23.20 20.96 -2.82
N ALA A 64 -22.48 20.36 -1.87
CA ALA A 64 -22.74 18.98 -1.46
C ALA A 64 -24.02 18.85 -0.59
N SER A 65 -24.44 19.95 0.03
CA SER A 65 -25.56 19.98 0.98
C SER A 65 -26.92 20.08 0.28
N SER A 66 -26.97 20.56 -0.96
CA SER A 66 -28.23 20.78 -1.69
C SER A 66 -28.98 19.49 -2.05
N TYR A 67 -28.33 18.32 -1.98
CA TYR A 67 -29.01 17.03 -2.11
C TYR A 67 -29.96 16.71 -0.94
N PHE A 68 -29.78 17.38 0.20
CA PHE A 68 -30.54 17.14 1.43
C PHE A 68 -31.44 18.31 1.81
N LEU A 69 -31.32 19.44 1.11
CA LEU A 69 -31.94 20.71 1.49
C LEU A 69 -32.80 21.25 0.33
N LYS A 70 -34.08 21.50 0.60
CA LYS A 70 -35.03 22.06 -0.36
C LYS A 70 -34.99 23.57 -0.32
N GLY A 71 -35.05 24.24 -1.48
CA GLY A 71 -35.26 25.69 -1.56
C GLY A 71 -34.16 26.56 -0.93
N VAL A 72 -32.96 26.02 -0.70
CA VAL A 72 -31.81 26.77 -0.14
C VAL A 72 -30.91 27.33 -1.23
N ARG A 73 -30.24 28.44 -0.94
CA ARG A 73 -29.20 28.97 -1.80
C ARG A 73 -27.92 28.14 -1.62
N SER A 74 -27.29 27.72 -2.72
CA SER A 74 -26.13 26.82 -2.69
C SER A 74 -24.91 27.47 -3.34
N TYR A 75 -23.74 27.34 -2.70
CA TYR A 75 -22.46 27.91 -3.13
C TYR A 75 -21.37 26.84 -3.25
N ASP A 76 -20.38 27.08 -4.11
CA ASP A 76 -19.21 26.20 -4.22
C ASP A 76 -18.40 26.23 -2.91
N SER A 77 -18.17 25.05 -2.33
CA SER A 77 -17.41 24.87 -1.07
C SER A 77 -16.05 25.59 -1.07
N ARG A 78 -15.32 25.58 -2.19
CA ARG A 78 -14.00 26.22 -2.28
C ARG A 78 -14.15 27.73 -2.19
N ILE A 79 -15.13 28.30 -2.87
CA ILE A 79 -15.41 29.74 -2.81
C ILE A 79 -15.83 30.12 -1.39
N ALA A 80 -16.70 29.33 -0.76
CA ALA A 80 -17.09 29.53 0.64
C ALA A 80 -15.87 29.54 1.58
N CYS A 81 -15.03 28.50 1.54
CA CYS A 81 -13.83 28.43 2.37
C CYS A 81 -12.87 29.61 2.12
N ILE A 82 -12.67 30.02 0.87
CA ILE A 82 -11.82 31.18 0.52
C ILE A 82 -12.40 32.47 1.11
N THR A 83 -13.72 32.67 0.98
CA THR A 83 -14.41 33.86 1.49
C THR A 83 -14.29 33.96 3.01
N ALA A 84 -14.52 32.86 3.74
CA ALA A 84 -14.36 32.82 5.19
C ALA A 84 -12.91 33.08 5.62
N ALA A 85 -11.94 32.45 4.96
CA ALA A 85 -10.53 32.61 5.26
C ALA A 85 -10.05 34.05 5.01
N LYS A 86 -10.40 34.67 3.87
CA LYS A 86 -10.03 36.06 3.54
C LYS A 86 -10.70 37.07 4.45
N LYS A 87 -11.96 36.83 4.85
CA LYS A 87 -12.68 37.69 5.79
C LYS A 87 -11.99 37.72 7.16
N THR A 88 -11.55 36.55 7.63
CA THR A 88 -10.90 36.38 8.94
C THR A 88 -9.44 36.83 8.91
N HIS A 89 -8.76 36.63 7.78
CA HIS A 89 -7.35 36.94 7.59
C HIS A 89 -7.13 37.64 6.23
N PRO A 90 -7.21 38.99 6.17
CA PRO A 90 -7.17 39.74 4.90
C PRO A 90 -5.88 39.60 4.08
N HIS A 91 -4.76 39.27 4.73
CA HIS A 91 -3.44 39.20 4.09
C HIS A 91 -2.96 37.77 3.81
N ILE A 92 -3.86 36.77 3.83
CA ILE A 92 -3.47 35.38 3.59
C ILE A 92 -2.90 35.18 2.19
N ARG A 93 -1.91 34.31 2.12
CA ARG A 93 -1.28 33.91 0.86
C ARG A 93 -1.48 32.45 0.54
N THR A 94 -1.83 31.64 1.55
CA THR A 94 -2.14 30.22 1.37
C THR A 94 -3.25 29.76 2.33
N ILE A 95 -4.12 28.88 1.85
CA ILE A 95 -5.05 28.08 2.67
C ILE A 95 -4.69 26.61 2.50
N LEU A 96 -4.35 25.95 3.60
CA LEU A 96 -4.26 24.50 3.71
C LEU A 96 -5.58 24.01 4.32
N ALA A 97 -6.46 23.41 3.52
CA ALA A 97 -7.73 22.86 4.00
C ALA A 97 -7.62 21.34 4.08
N VAL A 98 -7.81 20.73 5.26
CA VAL A 98 -7.72 19.28 5.45
C VAL A 98 -9.00 18.77 6.12
N GLY A 99 -9.83 18.10 5.32
CA GLY A 99 -11.09 17.49 5.73
C GLY A 99 -11.01 15.97 5.94
N GLY A 100 -12.18 15.35 6.00
CA GLY A 100 -12.33 13.90 6.24
C GLY A 100 -11.87 13.02 5.09
N GLU A 101 -11.97 13.46 3.83
CA GLU A 101 -11.59 12.65 2.65
C GLU A 101 -10.64 13.36 1.68
N LYS A 102 -10.51 14.67 1.82
CA LYS A 102 -9.75 15.51 0.90
C LYS A 102 -8.94 16.53 1.68
N PHE A 103 -7.78 16.86 1.13
CA PHE A 103 -7.03 18.02 1.52
C PHE A 103 -6.59 18.81 0.29
N SER A 104 -6.44 20.11 0.47
CA SER A 104 -6.08 21.04 -0.59
C SER A 104 -5.18 22.15 -0.10
N LEU A 105 -4.35 22.65 -1.03
CA LEU A 105 -3.52 23.83 -0.88
C LEU A 105 -3.99 24.85 -1.91
N ILE A 106 -4.55 25.96 -1.44
CA ILE A 106 -4.97 27.09 -2.27
C ILE A 106 -3.96 28.21 -2.08
N THR A 107 -3.39 28.75 -3.15
CA THR A 107 -2.41 29.85 -3.08
C THR A 107 -2.92 31.12 -3.75
N PHE A 108 -2.44 32.28 -3.26
CA PHE A 108 -2.78 33.61 -3.76
C PHE A 108 -1.52 34.42 -4.14
N ASP A 109 -1.64 35.30 -5.12
CA ASP A 109 -0.60 36.27 -5.50
C ASP A 109 -0.47 37.41 -4.47
N GLN A 110 0.44 38.37 -4.73
CA GLN A 110 0.70 39.47 -3.78
C GLN A 110 -0.49 40.43 -3.65
N GLU A 111 -1.28 40.53 -4.71
CA GLU A 111 -2.50 41.31 -4.80
C GLU A 111 -3.71 40.60 -4.15
N GLY A 112 -3.54 39.34 -3.74
CA GLY A 112 -4.57 38.51 -3.11
C GLY A 112 -5.49 37.79 -4.10
N ASN A 113 -5.18 37.77 -5.39
CA ASN A 113 -5.93 37.01 -6.39
C ASN A 113 -5.60 35.51 -6.30
N TYR A 114 -6.58 34.68 -6.66
CA TYR A 114 -6.41 33.24 -6.72
C TYR A 114 -5.33 32.85 -7.74
N GLN A 115 -4.37 32.04 -7.32
CA GLN A 115 -3.23 31.64 -8.14
C GLN A 115 -3.30 30.16 -8.53
N ASN A 116 -3.47 29.26 -7.55
CA ASN A 116 -3.41 27.81 -7.81
C ASN A 116 -4.18 27.00 -6.75
N LEU A 117 -4.52 25.75 -7.11
CA LEU A 117 -5.08 24.73 -6.23
C LEU A 117 -4.35 23.40 -6.45
N LYS A 118 -3.75 22.85 -5.40
CA LYS A 118 -3.28 21.45 -5.34
C LYS A 118 -4.20 20.67 -4.40
N THR A 119 -4.48 19.41 -4.72
CA THR A 119 -5.31 18.54 -3.86
C THR A 119 -4.84 17.09 -3.99
N ASN A 120 -5.16 16.25 -3.01
CA ASN A 120 -4.89 14.82 -3.09
C ASN A 120 -5.73 14.15 -4.19
N THR A 121 -5.21 13.03 -4.72
CA THR A 121 -5.97 12.15 -5.61
C THR A 121 -7.13 11.50 -4.86
N SER A 122 -8.02 10.78 -5.56
CA SER A 122 -9.28 10.23 -5.04
C SER A 122 -9.17 9.21 -3.88
N CYS A 123 -8.00 9.03 -3.27
CA CYS A 123 -7.78 8.18 -2.11
C CYS A 123 -7.93 8.98 -0.81
N ALA A 124 -8.82 8.54 0.09
CA ALA A 124 -8.98 9.14 1.43
C ALA A 124 -7.79 8.86 2.36
N ALA A 125 -6.80 8.07 1.93
CA ALA A 125 -5.63 7.80 2.75
C ALA A 125 -4.80 9.06 3.00
N GLY A 126 -4.45 9.28 4.26
CA GLY A 126 -3.74 10.48 4.71
C GLY A 126 -4.62 11.73 4.77
N THR A 127 -5.88 11.58 5.19
CA THR A 127 -6.83 12.66 5.50
C THR A 127 -7.33 12.53 6.96
N GLY A 128 -8.32 13.30 7.39
CA GLY A 128 -8.90 13.17 8.73
C GLY A 128 -9.48 11.78 9.02
N SER A 129 -10.17 11.17 8.05
CA SER A 129 -10.75 9.83 8.20
C SER A 129 -9.70 8.75 8.49
N PHE A 130 -8.46 8.93 8.02
CA PHE A 130 -7.37 8.01 8.35
C PHE A 130 -7.13 7.95 9.85
N LEU A 131 -7.08 9.10 10.54
CA LEU A 131 -6.89 9.16 11.98
C LEU A 131 -8.11 8.67 12.73
N ASP A 132 -9.33 8.95 12.25
CA ASP A 132 -10.55 8.40 12.86
C ASP A 132 -10.55 6.87 12.79
N GLN A 133 -10.16 6.29 11.65
CA GLN A 133 -10.00 4.83 11.49
C GLN A 133 -8.92 4.28 12.43
N GLN A 134 -7.77 4.96 12.57
CA GLN A 134 -6.70 4.47 13.44
C GLN A 134 -7.05 4.62 14.93
N ALA A 135 -7.72 5.71 15.31
CA ALA A 135 -8.18 5.91 16.68
C ALA A 135 -9.12 4.79 17.12
N ARG A 136 -10.08 4.42 16.25
CA ARG A 136 -10.96 3.26 16.51
C ARG A 136 -10.19 1.96 16.61
N ARG A 137 -9.21 1.73 15.73
CA ARG A 137 -8.35 0.53 15.81
C ARG A 137 -7.60 0.44 17.13
N LEU A 138 -7.16 1.56 17.65
CA LEU A 138 -6.47 1.65 18.93
C LEU A 138 -7.44 1.70 20.14
N ASN A 139 -8.74 1.47 19.91
CA ASN A 139 -9.81 1.54 20.92
C ASN A 139 -9.86 2.88 21.68
N LEU A 140 -9.60 3.98 20.98
CA LEU A 140 -9.69 5.32 21.54
C LEU A 140 -11.12 5.83 21.44
N SER A 141 -11.85 5.75 22.56
CA SER A 141 -13.25 6.16 22.67
C SER A 141 -13.49 7.64 22.34
N GLY A 142 -12.50 8.51 22.61
CA GLY A 142 -12.53 9.92 22.22
C GLY A 142 -12.13 10.18 20.77
N GLY A 143 -11.98 9.13 19.94
CA GLY A 143 -11.69 9.23 18.52
C GLY A 143 -10.35 9.91 18.21
N SER A 144 -10.28 10.62 17.08
CA SER A 144 -9.06 11.31 16.66
C SER A 144 -8.63 12.45 17.60
N ALA A 145 -9.53 12.96 18.45
CA ALA A 145 -9.19 13.92 19.50
C ALA A 145 -8.35 13.27 20.60
N GLU A 146 -8.79 12.13 21.15
CA GLU A 146 -8.00 11.36 22.13
C GLU A 146 -6.67 10.89 21.52
N LEU A 147 -6.65 10.51 20.24
CA LEU A 147 -5.42 10.18 19.52
C LEU A 147 -4.41 11.34 19.54
N SER A 148 -4.88 12.57 19.27
CA SER A 148 -4.05 13.78 19.32
C SER A 148 -3.50 14.02 20.72
N GLU A 149 -4.34 13.88 21.75
CA GLU A 149 -3.94 14.07 23.15
C GLU A 149 -2.87 13.05 23.58
N ARG A 150 -3.04 11.78 23.23
CA ARG A 150 -2.05 10.72 23.51
C ARG A 150 -0.74 10.94 22.76
N ALA A 151 -0.80 11.38 21.50
CA ALA A 151 0.40 11.74 20.74
C ALA A 151 1.21 12.86 21.44
N LEU A 152 0.54 13.87 21.98
CA LEU A 152 1.19 14.97 22.72
C LEU A 152 1.75 14.54 24.08
N GLN A 153 1.23 13.47 24.67
CA GLN A 153 1.71 12.88 25.92
C GLN A 153 2.92 11.96 25.73
N ASN A 154 3.38 11.76 24.49
CA ASN A 154 4.54 10.93 24.21
C ASN A 154 5.79 11.48 24.92
N LYS A 155 6.21 10.77 25.98
CA LYS A 155 7.46 11.02 26.75
C LYS A 155 8.58 10.06 26.36
N GLY A 156 8.41 9.28 25.29
CA GLY A 156 9.38 8.30 24.82
C GLY A 156 10.74 8.93 24.56
N LYS A 157 11.82 8.17 24.84
CA LYS A 157 13.22 8.61 24.65
C LYS A 157 13.69 8.52 23.19
N GLY A 158 12.82 8.17 22.25
CA GLY A 158 13.18 7.78 20.87
C GLY A 158 12.34 8.45 19.78
N THR A 159 12.66 8.15 18.53
CA THR A 159 11.85 8.59 17.38
C THR A 159 10.56 7.76 17.32
N PRO A 160 9.39 8.38 17.07
CA PRO A 160 8.13 7.64 16.90
C PRO A 160 8.25 6.54 15.84
N PRO A 161 7.54 5.40 16.01
CA PRO A 161 7.54 4.32 15.02
C PRO A 161 7.11 4.86 13.66
N ARG A 162 7.75 4.35 12.60
CA ARG A 162 7.30 4.63 11.25
C ARG A 162 6.09 3.76 10.94
N ILE A 163 4.97 4.41 10.70
CA ILE A 163 3.72 3.77 10.32
C ILE A 163 3.32 4.31 8.95
N ALA A 164 3.04 3.41 8.01
CA ALA A 164 2.56 3.76 6.68
C ALA A 164 1.26 4.57 6.79
N SER A 165 1.30 5.85 6.40
CA SER A 165 0.16 6.77 6.46
C SER A 165 -0.59 6.95 5.13
N ARG A 166 -0.02 6.41 4.05
CA ARG A 166 -0.56 6.50 2.68
C ARG A 166 -1.63 5.45 2.37
N CYS A 167 -1.80 4.46 3.25
CA CYS A 167 -2.82 3.43 3.10
C CYS A 167 -3.21 2.91 4.49
N SER A 168 -4.48 2.98 4.85
CA SER A 168 -4.97 2.43 6.12
C SER A 168 -4.78 0.92 6.21
N VAL A 169 -4.72 0.20 5.08
CA VAL A 169 -4.44 -1.25 5.08
C VAL A 169 -3.01 -1.53 5.54
N PHE A 170 -2.01 -0.81 5.04
CA PHE A 170 -0.63 -1.00 5.48
C PHE A 170 -0.37 -0.45 6.88
N ALA A 171 -1.02 0.67 7.24
CA ALA A 171 -0.98 1.20 8.59
C ALA A 171 -1.33 0.14 9.64
N LYS A 172 -2.28 -0.75 9.33
CA LYS A 172 -2.67 -1.87 10.21
C LYS A 172 -1.46 -2.74 10.53
N THR A 173 -0.79 -3.25 9.49
CA THR A 173 0.33 -4.17 9.66
C THR A 173 1.46 -3.50 10.43
N ASP A 174 1.73 -2.23 10.14
CA ASP A 174 2.77 -1.46 10.83
C ASP A 174 2.42 -1.18 12.29
N ILE A 175 1.15 -0.89 12.63
CA ILE A 175 0.69 -0.74 14.03
C ILE A 175 0.86 -2.06 14.78
N VAL A 176 0.42 -3.18 14.19
CA VAL A 176 0.56 -4.51 14.82
C VAL A 176 2.04 -4.84 15.03
N HIS A 177 2.89 -4.55 14.03
CA HIS A 177 4.32 -4.75 14.16
C HIS A 177 4.93 -3.84 15.24
N ALA A 178 4.53 -2.58 15.32
CA ALA A 178 4.97 -1.66 16.36
C ALA A 178 4.55 -2.16 17.76
N GLN A 179 3.33 -2.66 17.92
CA GLN A 179 2.88 -3.30 19.17
C GLN A 179 3.75 -4.51 19.53
N GLN A 180 4.06 -5.38 18.56
CA GLN A 180 4.93 -6.54 18.75
C GLN A 180 6.37 -6.15 19.12
N MET A 181 6.85 -5.01 18.64
CA MET A 181 8.15 -4.43 19.01
C MET A 181 8.15 -3.73 20.39
N GLY A 182 6.99 -3.63 21.04
CA GLY A 182 6.83 -3.05 22.37
C GLY A 182 6.69 -1.52 22.41
N TYR A 183 6.30 -0.87 21.30
CA TYR A 183 6.00 0.56 21.31
C TYR A 183 4.77 0.87 22.18
N SER A 184 4.80 1.98 22.92
CA SER A 184 3.65 2.42 23.72
C SER A 184 2.52 2.93 22.83
N LEU A 185 1.31 3.02 23.39
CA LEU A 185 0.16 3.57 22.68
C LEU A 185 0.40 5.04 22.27
N GLU A 186 0.99 5.84 23.15
CA GLU A 186 1.35 7.24 22.91
C GLU A 186 2.38 7.37 21.77
N GLU A 187 3.40 6.50 21.73
CA GLU A 187 4.38 6.47 20.64
C GLU A 187 3.71 6.11 19.30
N ILE A 188 2.80 5.14 19.29
CA ILE A 188 2.04 4.76 18.09
C ILE A 188 1.14 5.92 17.61
N CYS A 189 0.40 6.57 18.52
CA CYS A 189 -0.41 7.74 18.20
C CYS A 189 0.42 8.89 17.60
N ASP A 190 1.60 9.15 18.17
CA ASP A 190 2.55 10.15 17.66
C ASP A 190 3.07 9.79 16.27
N GLY A 191 3.44 8.52 16.05
CA GLY A 191 3.82 7.99 14.74
C GLY A 191 2.75 8.16 13.67
N LEU A 192 1.47 8.00 14.03
CA LEU A 192 0.31 8.21 13.15
C LEU A 192 0.08 9.68 12.81
N CYS A 193 0.12 10.58 13.80
CA CYS A 193 0.01 12.03 13.59
C CYS A 193 1.14 12.54 12.69
N LYS A 194 2.39 12.11 12.97
CA LYS A 194 3.55 12.41 12.13
C LYS A 194 3.38 11.89 10.72
N GLY A 195 2.97 10.64 10.57
CA GLY A 195 2.75 10.03 9.26
C GLY A 195 1.72 10.78 8.43
N LEU A 196 0.61 11.23 9.03
CA LEU A 196 -0.38 12.06 8.35
C LEU A 196 0.23 13.39 7.86
N ALA A 197 0.93 14.10 8.75
CA ALA A 197 1.57 15.37 8.42
C ALA A 197 2.60 15.23 7.29
N ASP A 198 3.44 14.19 7.36
CA ASP A 198 4.42 13.86 6.32
C ASP A 198 3.73 13.58 4.98
N ASN A 199 2.60 12.86 4.98
CA ASN A 199 1.86 12.61 3.74
C ASN A 199 1.27 13.88 3.11
N ILE A 200 0.64 14.74 3.93
CA ILE A 200 0.09 16.02 3.47
C ILE A 200 1.22 16.88 2.88
N ALA A 201 2.35 16.95 3.58
CA ALA A 201 3.52 17.70 3.16
C ALA A 201 4.10 17.16 1.84
N ASP A 202 4.31 15.85 1.74
CA ASP A 202 4.90 15.20 0.56
C ASP A 202 4.03 15.39 -0.70
N ILE A 203 2.70 15.45 -0.56
CA ILE A 203 1.77 15.59 -1.70
C ILE A 203 1.62 17.05 -2.12
N LEU A 204 1.51 17.98 -1.17
CA LEU A 204 1.19 19.37 -1.49
C LEU A 204 2.44 20.26 -1.67
N LEU A 205 3.56 19.93 -1.04
CA LEU A 205 4.71 20.82 -0.86
C LEU A 205 5.93 20.43 -1.71
N SER A 206 5.75 19.67 -2.78
CA SER A 206 6.83 19.23 -3.69
C SER A 206 7.63 20.43 -4.23
N ASP A 207 8.80 20.69 -3.59
CA ASP A 207 9.89 21.64 -3.87
C ASP A 207 9.58 23.14 -4.11
N GLU A 208 8.33 23.58 -4.02
CA GLU A 208 7.95 24.99 -4.15
C GLU A 208 7.85 25.69 -2.77
N LYS A 209 8.36 26.93 -2.68
CA LYS A 209 8.17 27.76 -1.49
C LYS A 209 6.69 28.12 -1.33
N VAL A 210 6.06 27.65 -0.25
CA VAL A 210 4.67 27.99 0.06
C VAL A 210 4.57 29.44 0.54
N PRO A 211 3.77 30.30 -0.12
CA PRO A 211 3.59 31.68 0.31
C PRO A 211 2.95 31.80 1.70
N ASP A 212 3.49 32.67 2.55
CA ASP A 212 2.97 33.00 3.88
C ASP A 212 2.28 34.37 3.87
N PRO A 213 1.28 34.59 4.75
CA PRO A 213 0.77 33.71 5.81
C PRO A 213 -0.07 32.51 5.31
N ILE A 214 0.02 31.39 6.04
CA ILE A 214 -0.68 30.14 5.75
C ILE A 214 -1.77 29.91 6.80
N VAL A 215 -3.03 29.81 6.37
CA VAL A 215 -4.15 29.39 7.23
C VAL A 215 -4.37 27.90 7.11
N PHE A 216 -4.53 27.22 8.24
CA PHE A 216 -4.86 25.80 8.31
C PHE A 216 -6.31 25.61 8.74
N SER A 217 -7.15 25.07 7.84
CA SER A 217 -8.59 24.89 8.01
C SER A 217 -9.06 23.45 7.83
N GLY A 218 -10.33 23.19 8.14
CA GLY A 218 -10.96 21.87 8.15
C GLY A 218 -10.81 21.15 9.49
N GLY A 219 -11.50 20.01 9.64
CA GLY A 219 -11.58 19.29 10.93
C GLY A 219 -10.20 18.89 11.50
N VAL A 220 -9.23 18.55 10.65
CA VAL A 220 -7.88 18.13 11.09
C VAL A 220 -7.07 19.28 11.68
N SER A 221 -7.43 20.55 11.40
CA SER A 221 -6.77 21.71 12.03
C SER A 221 -6.91 21.74 13.56
N ARG A 222 -7.87 20.99 14.11
CA ARG A 222 -8.05 20.80 15.57
C ARG A 222 -7.07 19.78 16.17
N ASN A 223 -6.37 18.97 15.35
CA ASN A 223 -5.38 18.01 15.82
C ASN A 223 -4.02 18.70 16.00
N ARG A 224 -3.70 19.05 17.26
CA ARG A 224 -2.50 19.83 17.57
C ARG A 224 -1.20 19.11 17.22
N ALA A 225 -1.11 17.80 17.44
CA ALA A 225 0.07 17.01 17.07
C ALA A 225 0.35 17.06 15.55
N VAL A 226 -0.69 16.98 14.71
CA VAL A 226 -0.55 17.10 13.24
C VAL A 226 -0.10 18.51 12.87
N THR A 227 -0.66 19.55 13.48
CA THR A 227 -0.24 20.95 13.28
C THR A 227 1.24 21.14 13.59
N ASP A 228 1.71 20.65 14.74
CA ASP A 228 3.11 20.79 15.16
C ASP A 228 4.09 20.09 14.18
N TYR A 229 3.70 18.94 13.61
CA TYR A 229 4.50 18.29 12.56
C TYR A 229 4.46 19.03 11.23
N LEU A 230 3.29 19.54 10.82
CA LEU A 230 3.18 20.34 9.59
C LEU A 230 4.02 21.62 9.67
N GLU A 231 4.00 22.34 10.80
CA GLU A 231 4.85 23.51 11.02
C GLU A 231 6.34 23.16 10.90
N LYS A 232 6.77 22.03 11.50
CA LYS A 232 8.15 21.53 11.36
C LYS A 232 8.52 21.18 9.91
N ARG A 233 7.59 20.60 9.15
CA ARG A 233 7.83 20.20 7.75
C ARG A 233 7.83 21.40 6.80
N ILE A 234 6.93 22.36 7.01
CA ILE A 234 6.80 23.60 6.22
C ILE A 234 7.89 24.62 6.59
N GLN A 235 8.43 24.53 7.81
CA GLN A 235 9.35 25.50 8.41
C GLN A 235 8.74 26.91 8.53
N LYS A 236 7.41 26.97 8.66
CA LYS A 236 6.65 28.21 8.87
C LYS A 236 5.49 27.95 9.84
N PRO A 237 5.07 28.96 10.62
CA PRO A 237 3.91 28.82 11.49
C PRO A 237 2.62 28.68 10.67
N LEU A 238 1.66 27.94 11.22
CA LEU A 238 0.31 27.79 10.66
C LEU A 238 -0.68 28.62 11.48
N LEU A 239 -1.46 29.46 10.80
CA LEU A 239 -2.56 30.18 11.41
C LEU A 239 -3.77 29.26 11.53
N VAL A 240 -4.04 28.77 12.74
CA VAL A 240 -5.24 27.98 13.07
C VAL A 240 -6.22 28.87 13.83
N ASP A 241 -7.28 29.31 13.16
CA ASP A 241 -8.34 30.11 13.77
C ASP A 241 -9.30 29.24 14.61
N LYS A 242 -10.00 29.85 15.59
CA LYS A 242 -10.99 29.14 16.41
C LYS A 242 -12.14 28.56 15.60
N LEU A 243 -12.46 29.12 14.43
CA LEU A 243 -13.57 28.71 13.57
C LEU A 243 -13.10 28.01 12.30
N SER A 244 -11.81 27.68 12.19
CA SER A 244 -11.20 27.06 11.02
C SER A 244 -11.89 25.76 10.56
N TYR A 245 -12.57 25.05 11.47
CA TYR A 245 -13.29 23.81 11.20
C TYR A 245 -14.71 24.01 10.64
N VAL A 246 -15.23 25.25 10.56
CA VAL A 246 -16.56 25.60 10.00
C VAL A 246 -16.49 26.63 8.88
N TYR A 247 -15.31 26.84 8.28
CA TYR A 247 -15.11 27.84 7.22
C TYR A 247 -16.02 27.65 6.01
N ASP A 248 -16.39 26.41 5.67
CA ASP A 248 -17.29 26.12 4.56
C ASP A 248 -18.70 26.67 4.83
N ALA A 249 -19.29 26.38 6.00
CA ALA A 249 -20.59 26.91 6.41
C ALA A 249 -20.56 28.44 6.62
N LEU A 250 -19.50 28.96 7.27
CA LEU A 250 -19.32 30.41 7.47
C LEU A 250 -19.19 31.15 6.14
N GLY A 251 -18.47 30.58 5.18
CA GLY A 251 -18.32 31.12 3.84
C GLY A 251 -19.64 31.23 3.10
N ALA A 252 -20.50 30.21 3.23
CA ALA A 252 -21.85 30.23 2.65
C ALA A 252 -22.70 31.36 3.25
N CYS A 253 -22.64 31.57 4.58
CA CYS A 253 -23.28 32.72 5.23
C CYS A 253 -22.80 34.06 4.66
N LEU A 254 -21.48 34.23 4.52
CA LEU A 254 -20.87 35.49 4.05
C LEU A 254 -21.24 35.80 2.60
N LEU A 255 -21.21 34.79 1.73
CA LEU A 255 -21.63 34.93 0.33
C LEU A 255 -23.11 35.30 0.21
N TYR A 256 -23.95 34.67 1.02
CA TYR A 256 -25.37 35.02 1.09
C TYR A 256 -25.59 36.45 1.57
N LEU A 257 -24.87 36.87 2.62
CA LEU A 257 -24.95 38.25 3.11
C LEU A 257 -24.51 39.27 2.04
N GLU A 258 -23.52 38.95 1.23
CA GLU A 258 -23.05 39.79 0.12
C GLU A 258 -24.08 39.87 -1.01
N GLU A 259 -24.72 38.76 -1.39
CA GLU A 259 -25.82 38.73 -2.36
C GLU A 259 -27.02 39.57 -1.88
N VAL A 260 -27.38 39.47 -0.59
CA VAL A 260 -28.48 40.27 -0.01
C VAL A 260 -28.17 41.77 -0.09
N LYS A 261 -26.93 42.17 0.25
CA LYS A 261 -26.50 43.58 0.22
C LYS A 261 -26.46 44.15 -1.20
N THR A 262 -26.04 43.35 -2.17
CA THR A 262 -25.96 43.78 -3.58
C THR A 262 -27.34 43.86 -4.24
N ASN A 263 -28.33 43.07 -3.79
CA ASN A 263 -29.69 43.05 -4.32
C ASN A 263 -30.70 43.92 -3.56
N ASN A 264 -30.31 45.10 -3.03
CA ASN A 264 -31.21 46.00 -2.28
C ASN A 264 -31.95 45.33 -1.09
N ASN A 265 -31.26 44.48 -0.32
CA ASN A 265 -31.86 43.67 0.76
C ASN A 265 -32.93 42.68 0.30
N ASN A 266 -33.03 42.40 -1.01
CA ASN A 266 -33.84 41.30 -1.52
C ASN A 266 -33.05 39.99 -1.39
N PRO A 267 -33.48 39.03 -0.56
CA PRO A 267 -32.75 37.79 -0.29
C PRO A 267 -32.58 36.85 -1.49
N GLY A 268 -33.15 37.19 -2.67
CA GLY A 268 -33.17 36.30 -3.83
C GLY A 268 -33.98 35.02 -3.54
N PRO A 269 -33.93 34.01 -4.42
CA PRO A 269 -34.55 32.71 -4.15
C PRO A 269 -33.81 32.00 -3.02
N GLY A 270 -34.51 31.81 -1.90
CA GLY A 270 -34.06 31.08 -0.72
C GLY A 270 -35.17 31.01 0.34
N LEU A 271 -35.28 29.91 1.07
CA LEU A 271 -36.23 29.79 2.19
C LEU A 271 -35.92 30.84 3.26
N SER A 272 -36.94 31.60 3.67
CA SER A 272 -36.93 32.56 4.78
C SER A 272 -37.95 32.13 5.84
N SER A 273 -37.91 32.74 7.03
CA SER A 273 -38.88 32.51 8.10
C SER A 273 -40.35 32.67 7.68
N GLU A 274 -40.63 33.40 6.60
CA GLU A 274 -41.98 33.61 6.05
C GLU A 274 -42.48 32.39 5.25
N ASN A 275 -41.58 31.50 4.82
CA ASN A 275 -41.87 30.34 3.95
C ASN A 275 -41.53 28.98 4.59
N ILE A 276 -41.15 28.96 5.88
CA ILE A 276 -40.84 27.74 6.65
C ILE A 276 -41.89 27.57 7.75
N ASN A 277 -42.71 26.52 7.68
CA ASN A 277 -43.65 26.14 8.75
C ASN A 277 -42.99 25.21 9.79
N GLY A 278 -41.89 24.56 9.42
CA GLY A 278 -40.98 23.86 10.31
C GLY A 278 -39.81 23.22 9.56
N TRP A 279 -38.87 22.61 10.29
CA TRP A 279 -37.67 22.02 9.69
C TRP A 279 -37.93 20.89 8.67
N HIS A 280 -39.13 20.31 8.68
CA HIS A 280 -39.56 19.32 7.70
C HIS A 280 -39.72 19.91 6.29
N ASP A 281 -39.96 21.21 6.14
CA ASP A 281 -40.04 21.89 4.84
C ASP A 281 -38.66 22.08 4.19
N LEU A 282 -37.59 22.02 5.01
CA LEU A 282 -36.21 22.22 4.59
C LEU A 282 -35.52 20.93 4.19
N ILE A 283 -35.80 19.82 4.89
CA ILE A 283 -35.06 18.55 4.73
C ILE A 283 -35.75 17.70 3.66
N ILE A 284 -35.01 17.34 2.61
CA ILE A 284 -35.47 16.38 1.60
C ILE A 284 -35.51 14.99 2.24
N ASN A 285 -36.69 14.38 2.30
CA ASN A 285 -36.83 13.02 2.81
C ASN A 285 -36.43 12.01 1.72
N PRO A 286 -35.87 10.84 2.08
CA PRO A 286 -35.34 9.85 1.12
C PRO A 286 -36.36 9.28 0.11
N GLU A 287 -37.65 9.53 0.31
CA GLU A 287 -38.76 9.00 -0.48
C GLU A 287 -39.08 9.88 -1.71
N ASP A 288 -38.52 11.10 -1.80
CA ASP A 288 -38.75 12.02 -2.91
C ASP A 288 -37.75 11.78 -4.08
N GLU A 289 -38.24 11.11 -5.14
CA GLU A 289 -37.81 11.11 -6.56
C GLU A 289 -36.30 11.21 -6.92
N ALA A 290 -35.43 10.40 -6.31
CA ALA A 290 -34.16 10.05 -6.95
C ALA A 290 -34.27 8.68 -7.64
N GLU A 291 -34.06 8.62 -8.96
CA GLU A 291 -33.91 7.33 -9.66
C GLU A 291 -32.70 6.57 -9.08
N LYS A 292 -32.98 5.53 -8.27
CA LYS A 292 -31.96 4.62 -7.73
C LYS A 292 -31.64 3.53 -8.75
N GLU A 293 -30.36 3.24 -8.90
CA GLU A 293 -29.84 2.20 -9.80
C GLU A 293 -29.40 0.99 -8.97
N PHE A 294 -29.98 -0.18 -9.27
CA PHE A 294 -29.66 -1.44 -8.59
C PHE A 294 -29.03 -2.40 -9.58
N ILE A 295 -27.87 -2.95 -9.21
CA ILE A 295 -27.11 -3.89 -10.04
C ILE A 295 -27.30 -5.33 -9.55
N PHE A 296 -27.43 -5.53 -8.24
CA PHE A 296 -27.57 -6.86 -7.66
C PHE A 296 -28.98 -7.13 -7.13
N GLU A 297 -29.42 -8.37 -7.35
CA GLU A 297 -30.68 -8.91 -6.83
C GLU A 297 -30.64 -9.12 -5.31
N PRO A 298 -31.82 -9.27 -4.65
CA PRO A 298 -31.90 -9.46 -3.21
C PRO A 298 -31.10 -10.65 -2.67
N LEU A 299 -30.39 -10.44 -1.55
CA LEU A 299 -29.67 -11.50 -0.84
C LEU A 299 -30.64 -12.52 -0.24
N SER A 300 -30.46 -13.79 -0.61
CA SER A 300 -31.28 -14.92 -0.15
C SER A 300 -30.45 -16.20 -0.20
N LEU A 301 -30.41 -16.92 0.93
CA LEU A 301 -29.75 -18.22 1.06
C LEU A 301 -30.73 -19.33 0.71
N LYS A 302 -30.40 -20.16 -0.28
CA LYS A 302 -31.27 -21.19 -0.88
C LYS A 302 -30.67 -22.60 -0.87
N LEU A 303 -29.35 -22.74 -1.08
CA LEU A 303 -28.69 -24.05 -1.26
C LEU A 303 -28.04 -24.57 0.03
N SER A 304 -27.63 -23.67 0.91
CA SER A 304 -26.79 -23.95 2.06
C SER A 304 -27.62 -24.09 3.33
N ASN A 305 -27.28 -25.09 4.14
CA ASN A 305 -27.74 -25.16 5.52
C ASN A 305 -26.87 -24.23 6.39
N TYR A 306 -27.52 -23.45 7.26
CA TYR A 306 -26.85 -22.51 8.12
C TYR A 306 -27.10 -22.88 9.59
N PRO A 307 -26.05 -23.06 10.42
CA PRO A 307 -26.23 -23.49 11.80
C PRO A 307 -26.73 -22.33 12.68
N GLU A 308 -27.49 -22.68 13.72
CA GLU A 308 -27.73 -21.76 14.83
C GLU A 308 -26.49 -21.72 15.74
N PHE A 309 -26.09 -20.51 16.16
CA PHE A 309 -24.91 -20.28 17.00
C PHE A 309 -25.23 -20.32 18.50
N ASP A 310 -26.16 -21.17 18.89
CA ASP A 310 -26.66 -21.25 20.27
C ASP A 310 -25.61 -21.87 21.21
N SER A 311 -25.44 -21.25 22.36
CA SER A 311 -24.72 -21.76 23.53
C SER A 311 -25.71 -21.90 24.70
N ARG A 312 -25.35 -22.69 25.71
CA ARG A 312 -26.19 -22.86 26.91
C ARG A 312 -26.19 -21.58 27.73
N GLU A 313 -25.01 -21.00 27.90
CA GLU A 313 -24.81 -19.71 28.55
C GLU A 313 -23.86 -18.88 27.69
N ARG A 314 -24.22 -17.61 27.46
CA ARG A 314 -23.40 -16.62 26.79
C ARG A 314 -23.34 -15.36 27.63
N TYR A 315 -22.13 -14.88 27.89
CA TYR A 315 -21.94 -13.60 28.54
C TYR A 315 -20.61 -12.96 28.16
N ASN A 316 -20.53 -11.64 28.33
CA ASN A 316 -19.31 -10.89 28.11
C ASN A 316 -18.61 -10.68 29.45
N HIS A 317 -17.37 -11.13 29.58
CA HIS A 317 -16.53 -10.86 30.74
C HIS A 317 -15.68 -9.61 30.49
N VAL A 318 -15.82 -8.62 31.38
CA VAL A 318 -15.04 -7.38 31.34
C VAL A 318 -13.89 -7.50 32.33
N SER A 319 -12.65 -7.47 31.84
CA SER A 319 -11.47 -7.52 32.71
C SER A 319 -11.29 -6.20 33.48
N PRO A 320 -10.98 -6.24 34.78
CA PRO A 320 -10.66 -5.05 35.56
C PRO A 320 -9.48 -4.24 35.00
N HIS A 321 -8.58 -4.88 34.24
CA HIS A 321 -7.36 -4.25 33.71
C HIS A 321 -7.58 -3.58 32.36
N THR A 322 -8.49 -4.09 31.52
CA THR A 322 -8.77 -3.56 30.18
C THR A 322 -10.06 -2.74 30.12
N GLY A 323 -10.88 -2.80 31.17
CA GLY A 323 -12.19 -2.15 31.22
C GLY A 323 -13.16 -2.67 30.15
N ALA A 324 -14.28 -1.97 29.98
CA ALA A 324 -15.36 -2.35 29.05
C ALA A 324 -14.97 -2.30 27.56
N ALA A 325 -13.78 -1.79 27.23
CA ALA A 325 -13.33 -1.59 25.85
C ALA A 325 -13.08 -2.91 25.09
N ASN A 326 -12.68 -3.99 25.79
CA ASN A 326 -12.41 -5.29 25.18
C ASN A 326 -13.03 -6.42 26.02
N PRO A 327 -14.36 -6.63 25.95
CA PRO A 327 -14.97 -7.77 26.61
C PRO A 327 -14.52 -9.09 25.95
N VAL A 328 -14.34 -10.12 26.76
CA VAL A 328 -14.18 -11.50 26.28
C VAL A 328 -15.57 -12.10 26.15
N GLU A 329 -15.97 -12.46 24.93
CA GLU A 329 -17.19 -13.24 24.67
C GLU A 329 -16.94 -14.68 25.15
N ILE A 330 -17.74 -15.13 26.11
CA ILE A 330 -17.66 -16.48 26.67
C ILE A 330 -18.92 -17.23 26.28
N ASP A 331 -18.73 -18.34 25.57
CA ASP A 331 -19.77 -19.29 25.24
C ASP A 331 -19.53 -20.59 26.02
N ILE A 332 -20.50 -20.99 26.84
CA ILE A 332 -20.50 -22.28 27.53
C ILE A 332 -21.44 -23.23 26.77
N TYR A 333 -20.89 -24.29 26.21
CA TYR A 333 -21.63 -25.26 25.41
C TYR A 333 -22.11 -26.47 26.22
N LYS A 334 -21.42 -26.78 27.33
CA LYS A 334 -21.79 -27.87 28.27
C LYS A 334 -21.85 -27.40 29.71
N LEU A 335 -22.66 -28.08 30.52
CA LEU A 335 -22.77 -27.79 31.96
C LEU A 335 -21.44 -28.11 32.66
N LEU A 336 -20.87 -27.11 33.32
CA LEU A 336 -19.69 -27.25 34.18
C LEU A 336 -20.15 -27.25 35.64
N THR A 337 -19.86 -28.33 36.36
CA THR A 337 -20.25 -28.49 37.77
C THR A 337 -19.19 -27.89 38.67
N ARG A 338 -19.60 -26.98 39.56
CA ARG A 338 -18.70 -26.37 40.53
C ARG A 338 -18.14 -27.44 41.49
N GLY A 339 -16.81 -27.52 41.59
CA GLY A 339 -16.11 -28.46 42.47
C GLY A 339 -15.66 -29.75 41.78
N GLU A 340 -16.07 -30.00 40.53
CA GLU A 340 -15.54 -31.10 39.72
C GLU A 340 -14.20 -30.73 39.08
N THR A 341 -13.35 -31.74 38.90
CA THR A 341 -12.07 -31.61 38.20
C THR A 341 -12.22 -32.18 36.79
N TYR A 342 -11.82 -31.40 35.79
CA TYR A 342 -11.91 -31.80 34.39
C TYR A 342 -10.50 -31.95 33.80
N SER A 343 -10.28 -33.02 33.04
CA SER A 343 -9.12 -33.17 32.17
C SER A 343 -9.41 -32.49 30.84
N LEU A 344 -8.67 -31.41 30.56
CA LEU A 344 -8.96 -30.51 29.43
C LEU A 344 -7.72 -30.28 28.58
N TYR A 345 -7.96 -30.07 27.29
CA TYR A 345 -7.02 -29.45 26.37
C TYR A 345 -7.41 -27.98 26.19
N LEU A 346 -6.40 -27.12 26.24
CA LEU A 346 -6.56 -25.68 26.09
C LEU A 346 -5.86 -25.24 24.80
N GLY A 347 -6.64 -24.86 23.81
CA GLY A 347 -6.13 -24.29 22.56
C GLY A 347 -6.14 -22.77 22.63
N PHE A 348 -5.07 -22.13 22.17
CA PHE A 348 -4.99 -20.68 21.98
C PHE A 348 -4.66 -20.35 20.52
N ASP A 349 -5.40 -19.40 19.96
CA ASP A 349 -5.11 -18.78 18.67
C ASP A 349 -5.06 -17.26 18.87
N ILE A 350 -3.85 -16.71 18.92
CA ILE A 350 -3.61 -15.28 19.06
C ILE A 350 -3.34 -14.70 17.67
N GLY A 351 -4.38 -14.15 17.06
CA GLY A 351 -4.32 -13.46 15.79
C GLY A 351 -4.17 -11.94 15.95
N SER A 352 -3.89 -11.26 14.84
CA SER A 352 -3.79 -9.79 14.81
C SER A 352 -5.12 -9.08 15.09
N THR A 353 -6.27 -9.74 14.85
CA THR A 353 -7.62 -9.18 15.01
C THR A 353 -8.43 -9.81 16.15
N SER A 354 -8.02 -10.98 16.64
CA SER A 354 -8.73 -11.70 17.69
C SER A 354 -7.80 -12.65 18.41
N THR A 355 -8.02 -12.79 19.71
CA THR A 355 -7.47 -13.85 20.53
C THR A 355 -8.59 -14.81 20.87
N LYS A 356 -8.40 -16.09 20.55
CA LYS A 356 -9.38 -17.14 20.77
C LYS A 356 -8.80 -18.18 21.69
N ALA A 357 -9.64 -18.72 22.56
CA ALA A 357 -9.30 -19.91 23.30
C ALA A 357 -10.48 -20.90 23.29
N VAL A 358 -10.16 -22.18 23.38
CA VAL A 358 -11.16 -23.26 23.47
C VAL A 358 -10.74 -24.22 24.56
N LEU A 359 -11.72 -24.62 25.39
CA LEU A 359 -11.61 -25.75 26.29
C LEU A 359 -12.27 -26.97 25.66
N LEU A 360 -11.46 -28.00 25.44
CA LEU A 360 -11.85 -29.27 24.86
C LEU A 360 -11.70 -30.37 25.92
N ASP A 361 -12.71 -31.23 26.06
CA ASP A 361 -12.61 -32.38 26.98
C ASP A 361 -11.87 -33.58 26.35
N ALA A 362 -11.67 -34.63 27.15
CA ALA A 362 -11.04 -35.88 26.71
C ALA A 362 -11.81 -36.60 25.58
N ASN A 363 -13.10 -36.34 25.42
CA ASN A 363 -13.93 -36.89 24.35
C ASN A 363 -13.90 -36.03 23.08
N ARG A 364 -13.06 -34.99 23.04
CA ARG A 364 -12.94 -34.03 21.94
C ARG A 364 -14.20 -33.17 21.76
N GLU A 365 -14.96 -32.96 22.82
CA GLU A 365 -16.12 -32.08 22.82
C GLU A 365 -15.78 -30.70 23.38
N VAL A 366 -16.32 -29.67 22.73
CA VAL A 366 -16.08 -28.27 23.12
C VAL A 366 -16.92 -27.95 24.36
N LEU A 367 -16.26 -27.61 25.48
CA LEU A 367 -16.94 -27.22 26.73
C LEU A 367 -17.22 -25.73 26.75
N ALA A 368 -16.21 -24.93 26.43
CA ALA A 368 -16.30 -23.48 26.43
C ALA A 368 -15.42 -22.84 25.35
N GLY A 369 -15.91 -21.76 24.78
CA GLY A 369 -15.20 -20.90 23.84
C GLY A 369 -14.98 -19.52 24.43
N PHE A 370 -13.79 -18.96 24.16
CA PHE A 370 -13.42 -17.61 24.54
C PHE A 370 -13.02 -16.87 23.28
N TYR A 371 -13.72 -15.78 22.99
CA TYR A 371 -13.43 -14.93 21.86
C TYR A 371 -13.20 -13.51 22.36
N CYS A 372 -11.94 -13.10 22.37
CA CYS A 372 -11.55 -11.73 22.66
C CYS A 372 -11.14 -11.07 21.36
N ARG A 373 -11.60 -9.83 21.18
CA ARG A 373 -11.16 -9.00 20.06
C ARG A 373 -9.90 -8.29 20.51
N THR A 374 -8.83 -8.37 19.73
CA THR A 374 -7.62 -7.58 20.00
C THR A 374 -7.85 -6.18 19.43
N ALA A 375 -7.12 -5.17 19.94
CA ALA A 375 -7.20 -3.77 19.49
C ALA A 375 -6.68 -3.58 18.05
N GLY A 376 -7.34 -4.24 17.09
CA GLY A 376 -6.92 -4.41 15.72
C GLY A 376 -8.11 -4.68 14.81
N THR A 377 -8.57 -3.62 14.14
CA THR A 377 -9.37 -3.62 12.89
C THR A 377 -10.62 -4.48 12.83
N GLY A 378 -11.76 -3.81 12.90
CA GLY A 378 -13.03 -4.34 12.45
C GLY A 378 -12.91 -4.88 11.02
N THR A 379 -13.41 -6.10 10.84
CA THR A 379 -13.81 -6.61 9.54
C THR A 379 -14.61 -5.51 8.83
N PHE A 380 -14.31 -5.15 7.58
CA PHE A 380 -14.96 -4.01 6.88
C PHE A 380 -16.46 -3.89 7.14
N ILE A 381 -17.19 -5.02 7.15
CA ILE A 381 -18.61 -5.15 7.51
C ILE A 381 -18.94 -4.44 8.83
N GLU A 382 -18.16 -4.69 9.87
CA GLU A 382 -18.34 -4.08 11.17
C GLU A 382 -18.01 -2.59 11.19
N GLU A 383 -16.91 -2.18 10.53
CA GLU A 383 -16.58 -0.76 10.41
C GLU A 383 -17.73 0.00 9.73
N GLN A 384 -18.37 -0.61 8.72
CA GLN A 384 -19.57 -0.05 8.10
C GLN A 384 -20.79 -0.12 9.02
N ALA A 385 -20.98 -1.21 9.78
CA ALA A 385 -22.07 -1.35 10.74
C ALA A 385 -22.05 -0.21 11.77
N GLU A 386 -20.90 -0.01 12.42
CA GLU A 386 -20.69 1.03 13.43
C GLU A 386 -20.82 2.43 12.80
N LYS A 387 -20.21 2.65 11.63
CA LYS A 387 -20.32 3.93 10.91
C LYS A 387 -21.75 4.29 10.54
N LEU A 388 -22.59 3.31 10.26
CA LEU A 388 -24.00 3.48 9.91
C LEU A 388 -24.92 3.32 11.13
N ASN A 389 -24.36 3.25 12.35
CA ASN A 389 -25.08 3.07 13.62
C ASN A 389 -26.01 1.84 13.64
N VAL A 390 -25.56 0.72 13.07
CA VAL A 390 -26.26 -0.57 13.04
C VAL A 390 -25.54 -1.55 13.95
N PRO A 391 -26.22 -2.11 14.98
CA PRO A 391 -25.67 -3.20 15.77
C PRO A 391 -25.25 -4.38 14.88
N LEU A 392 -24.04 -4.92 15.09
CA LEU A 392 -23.47 -5.95 14.21
C LEU A 392 -24.35 -7.21 14.10
N ASN A 393 -25.07 -7.56 15.18
CA ASN A 393 -26.03 -8.67 15.20
C ASN A 393 -27.27 -8.43 14.33
N GLU A 394 -27.59 -7.18 13.98
CA GLU A 394 -28.69 -6.83 13.07
C GLU A 394 -28.26 -6.71 11.60
N PHE A 395 -26.96 -6.63 11.32
CA PHE A 395 -26.43 -6.36 9.98
C PHE A 395 -27.02 -7.32 8.94
N SER A 396 -26.92 -8.63 9.20
CA SER A 396 -27.40 -9.67 8.29
C SER A 396 -28.90 -9.53 8.03
N LYS A 397 -29.69 -9.33 9.09
CA LYS A 397 -31.15 -9.22 9.01
C LYS A 397 -31.60 -8.00 8.22
N ARG A 398 -30.88 -6.88 8.31
CA ARG A 398 -31.19 -5.65 7.55
C ARG A 398 -30.80 -5.74 6.08
N ALA A 399 -29.74 -6.49 5.74
CA ALA A 399 -29.25 -6.62 4.37
C ALA A 399 -30.00 -7.70 3.56
N GLU A 400 -30.54 -8.72 4.22
CA GLU A 400 -31.29 -9.79 3.56
C GLU A 400 -32.57 -9.30 2.89
N GLY A 401 -32.87 -9.83 1.70
CA GLY A 401 -34.07 -9.46 0.95
C GLY A 401 -34.02 -8.07 0.30
N VAL A 402 -32.88 -7.38 0.34
CA VAL A 402 -32.72 -6.01 -0.18
C VAL A 402 -31.86 -5.99 -1.44
N ARG A 403 -32.29 -5.22 -2.45
CA ARG A 403 -31.52 -4.98 -3.69
C ARG A 403 -30.32 -4.09 -3.40
N SER A 404 -29.27 -4.21 -4.20
CA SER A 404 -28.03 -3.47 -3.95
C SER A 404 -27.52 -2.67 -5.16
N PRO A 405 -27.05 -1.43 -4.97
CA PRO A 405 -26.24 -0.71 -5.95
C PRO A 405 -24.84 -1.33 -6.08
N LEU A 406 -24.06 -0.83 -7.04
CA LEU A 406 -22.66 -1.17 -7.19
C LEU A 406 -21.76 -0.26 -6.33
N VAL A 407 -20.84 -0.90 -5.61
CA VAL A 407 -19.74 -0.28 -4.88
C VAL A 407 -18.44 -0.91 -5.39
N SER A 408 -17.37 -0.13 -5.48
CA SER A 408 -16.05 -0.62 -5.90
C SER A 408 -15.62 -1.87 -5.11
N ASP A 409 -15.06 -2.86 -5.77
CA ASP A 409 -14.47 -4.07 -5.20
C ASP A 409 -12.94 -3.96 -4.99
N CYS A 410 -12.37 -2.76 -5.19
CA CYS A 410 -10.92 -2.54 -5.17
C CYS A 410 -10.33 -2.61 -3.76
N CYS A 411 -10.53 -1.57 -2.95
CA CYS A 411 -10.08 -1.53 -1.56
C CYS A 411 -11.09 -0.79 -0.70
N THR A 412 -11.01 -0.99 0.61
CA THR A 412 -11.96 -0.43 1.59
C THR A 412 -12.09 1.09 1.49
N VAL A 413 -11.05 1.80 1.05
CA VAL A 413 -11.09 3.26 0.83
C VAL A 413 -11.98 3.65 -0.36
N TYR A 414 -11.87 2.94 -1.48
CA TYR A 414 -12.74 3.18 -2.64
C TYR A 414 -14.18 2.73 -2.36
N MET A 415 -14.33 1.61 -1.64
CA MET A 415 -15.63 1.15 -1.14
C MET A 415 -16.30 2.24 -0.29
N GLU A 416 -15.58 2.80 0.68
CA GLU A 416 -16.07 3.83 1.59
C GLU A 416 -16.46 5.12 0.85
N ARG A 417 -15.63 5.57 -0.09
CA ARG A 417 -15.97 6.73 -0.94
C ARG A 417 -17.28 6.50 -1.69
N ASP A 418 -17.44 5.31 -2.28
CA ASP A 418 -18.66 4.97 -3.02
C ASP A 418 -19.87 4.86 -2.08
N ILE A 419 -19.70 4.34 -0.86
CA ILE A 419 -20.73 4.33 0.19
C ILE A 419 -21.15 5.75 0.55
N ASN A 420 -20.20 6.66 0.81
CA ASN A 420 -20.50 8.06 1.13
C ASN A 420 -21.19 8.76 -0.05
N ARG A 421 -20.82 8.43 -1.29
CA ARG A 421 -21.55 8.89 -2.48
C ARG A 421 -22.98 8.35 -2.54
N LEU A 422 -23.22 7.09 -2.15
CA LEU A 422 -24.56 6.49 -2.10
C LEU A 422 -25.41 7.08 -0.99
N LEU A 423 -24.83 7.37 0.19
CA LEU A 423 -25.47 8.13 1.26
C LEU A 423 -25.90 9.52 0.76
N ASN A 424 -25.01 10.21 0.03
CA ASN A 424 -25.31 11.50 -0.61
C ASN A 424 -26.36 11.41 -1.72
N LYS A 425 -26.67 10.21 -2.21
CA LYS A 425 -27.74 9.93 -3.17
C LYS A 425 -28.99 9.31 -2.52
N ASN A 426 -29.11 9.38 -1.19
CA ASN A 426 -30.26 8.88 -0.43
C ASN A 426 -30.54 7.38 -0.57
N TYR A 427 -29.51 6.55 -0.76
CA TYR A 427 -29.66 5.10 -0.56
C TYR A 427 -29.89 4.81 0.92
N SER A 428 -30.82 3.89 1.21
CA SER A 428 -31.12 3.47 2.57
C SER A 428 -29.94 2.71 3.18
N ILE A 429 -29.87 2.72 4.52
CA ILE A 429 -28.84 1.97 5.25
C ILE A 429 -28.87 0.49 4.83
N ALA A 430 -30.04 -0.12 4.70
CA ALA A 430 -30.19 -1.51 4.29
C ALA A 430 -29.59 -1.81 2.90
N GLU A 431 -29.83 -0.94 1.91
CA GLU A 431 -29.26 -1.04 0.55
C GLU A 431 -27.73 -0.94 0.57
N ILE A 432 -27.19 -0.06 1.43
CA ILE A 432 -25.75 0.13 1.61
C ILE A 432 -25.11 -1.07 2.29
N LEU A 433 -25.74 -1.64 3.32
CA LEU A 433 -25.26 -2.86 3.99
C LEU A 433 -25.16 -4.03 3.00
N ALA A 434 -26.17 -4.20 2.13
CA ALA A 434 -26.13 -5.20 1.06
C ALA A 434 -24.97 -4.94 0.09
N ALA A 435 -24.76 -3.68 -0.32
CA ALA A 435 -23.64 -3.30 -1.19
C ALA A 435 -22.28 -3.62 -0.59
N CYS A 436 -22.13 -3.44 0.73
CA CYS A 436 -20.90 -3.82 1.44
C CYS A 436 -20.62 -5.32 1.33
N LEU A 437 -21.65 -6.17 1.44
CA LEU A 437 -21.49 -7.64 1.36
C LEU A 437 -21.12 -8.09 -0.05
N PHE A 438 -21.75 -7.53 -1.08
CA PHE A 438 -21.38 -7.79 -2.47
C PHE A 438 -19.95 -7.32 -2.78
N ALA A 439 -19.56 -6.14 -2.28
CA ALA A 439 -18.21 -5.61 -2.47
C ALA A 439 -17.15 -6.49 -1.78
N VAL A 440 -17.43 -7.02 -0.58
CA VAL A 440 -16.57 -7.99 0.12
C VAL A 440 -16.46 -9.31 -0.66
N ARG A 441 -17.56 -9.80 -1.21
CA ARG A 441 -17.58 -11.01 -2.04
C ARG A 441 -16.69 -10.86 -3.27
N GLU A 442 -16.93 -9.84 -4.09
CA GLU A 442 -16.17 -9.61 -5.32
C GLU A 442 -14.68 -9.42 -5.01
N ASN A 443 -14.36 -8.62 -3.98
CA ASN A 443 -12.99 -8.42 -3.55
C ASN A 443 -12.29 -9.74 -3.18
N TYR A 444 -12.98 -10.63 -2.46
CA TYR A 444 -12.43 -11.92 -2.05
C TYR A 444 -12.23 -12.87 -3.23
N LEU A 445 -13.18 -12.97 -4.14
CA LEU A 445 -13.12 -13.87 -5.30
C LEU A 445 -12.10 -13.41 -6.36
N VAL A 446 -11.90 -12.10 -6.48
CA VAL A 446 -10.90 -11.53 -7.39
C VAL A 446 -9.48 -11.68 -6.82
N LYS A 447 -9.30 -11.53 -5.51
CA LYS A 447 -7.96 -11.37 -4.90
C LYS A 447 -7.44 -12.56 -4.12
N VAL A 448 -8.33 -13.35 -3.52
CA VAL A 448 -7.95 -14.40 -2.56
C VAL A 448 -8.28 -15.78 -3.11
N ALA A 449 -9.53 -15.98 -3.52
CA ALA A 449 -10.01 -17.27 -3.99
C ALA A 449 -10.48 -17.17 -5.44
N THR A 450 -9.60 -17.52 -6.39
CA THR A 450 -9.96 -17.58 -7.80
C THR A 450 -11.10 -18.57 -8.01
N GLU A 451 -12.22 -18.11 -8.58
CA GLU A 451 -13.46 -18.88 -8.73
C GLU A 451 -13.25 -20.25 -9.37
N GLY A 452 -12.36 -20.36 -10.37
CA GLY A 452 -12.03 -21.61 -11.05
C GLY A 452 -11.41 -22.71 -10.18
N ASN A 453 -10.82 -22.35 -9.03
CA ASN A 453 -10.17 -23.29 -8.11
C ASN A 453 -11.10 -23.76 -6.97
N ILE A 454 -12.32 -23.22 -6.89
CA ILE A 454 -13.25 -23.55 -5.81
C ILE A 454 -13.96 -24.88 -6.13
N GLY A 455 -13.66 -25.90 -5.33
CA GLY A 455 -14.28 -27.22 -5.42
C GLY A 455 -15.78 -27.24 -5.14
N ASN A 456 -16.37 -28.44 -5.09
CA ASN A 456 -17.81 -28.60 -4.84
C ASN A 456 -18.19 -28.57 -3.36
N ASN A 457 -17.23 -28.88 -2.47
CA ASN A 457 -17.43 -28.86 -1.03
C ASN A 457 -16.75 -27.62 -0.45
N ILE A 458 -17.54 -26.59 -0.16
CA ILE A 458 -17.05 -25.29 0.29
C ILE A 458 -17.29 -25.17 1.80
N CYS A 459 -16.24 -24.95 2.59
CA CYS A 459 -16.36 -24.63 4.01
C CYS A 459 -15.97 -23.16 4.24
N PHE A 460 -16.90 -22.34 4.71
CA PHE A 460 -16.64 -20.93 5.04
C PHE A 460 -16.30 -20.81 6.53
N GLN A 461 -15.12 -20.25 6.84
CA GLN A 461 -14.59 -20.18 8.21
C GLN A 461 -14.27 -18.74 8.63
N GLY A 462 -14.10 -18.52 9.94
CA GLY A 462 -13.86 -17.21 10.55
C GLY A 462 -15.12 -16.57 11.13
N ALA A 463 -14.95 -15.51 11.91
CA ALA A 463 -16.05 -14.84 12.60
C ALA A 463 -17.09 -14.22 11.64
N THR A 464 -16.67 -13.79 10.44
CA THR A 464 -17.57 -13.28 9.40
C THR A 464 -18.55 -14.34 8.88
N ALA A 465 -18.25 -15.63 9.06
CA ALA A 465 -19.16 -16.71 8.72
C ALA A 465 -20.45 -16.67 9.56
N LYS A 466 -20.47 -15.96 10.70
CA LYS A 466 -21.68 -15.65 11.49
C LYS A 466 -22.65 -14.68 10.78
N ASN A 467 -22.25 -14.06 9.66
CA ASN A 467 -23.13 -13.21 8.85
C ASN A 467 -23.77 -14.04 7.73
N ARG A 468 -25.04 -14.43 7.92
CA ARG A 468 -25.80 -15.26 6.97
C ARG A 468 -25.97 -14.59 5.60
N ALA A 469 -26.18 -13.29 5.56
CA ALA A 469 -26.32 -12.51 4.33
C ALA A 469 -25.03 -12.53 3.49
N LEU A 470 -23.86 -12.55 4.14
CA LEU A 470 -22.57 -12.73 3.46
C LEU A 470 -22.49 -14.10 2.79
N ILE A 471 -22.90 -15.17 3.48
CA ILE A 471 -22.93 -16.52 2.90
C ILE A 471 -23.89 -16.56 1.70
N ALA A 472 -25.04 -15.92 1.80
CA ALA A 472 -25.97 -15.78 0.68
C ALA A 472 -25.33 -15.08 -0.52
N ALA A 473 -24.54 -14.03 -0.29
CA ALA A 473 -23.84 -13.33 -1.37
C ALA A 473 -22.87 -14.25 -2.12
N PHE A 474 -22.09 -15.06 -1.40
CA PHE A 474 -21.17 -16.04 -1.98
C PHE A 474 -21.91 -17.20 -2.66
N GLU A 475 -22.94 -17.76 -2.03
CA GLU A 475 -23.74 -18.84 -2.60
C GLU A 475 -24.37 -18.42 -3.93
N GLN A 476 -24.95 -17.23 -4.01
CA GLN A 476 -25.55 -16.71 -5.24
C GLN A 476 -24.54 -16.57 -6.39
N LYS A 477 -23.28 -16.26 -6.07
CA LYS A 477 -22.22 -16.09 -7.08
C LYS A 477 -21.60 -17.41 -7.51
N LEU A 478 -21.43 -18.33 -6.57
CA LEU A 478 -20.79 -19.63 -6.80
C LEU A 478 -21.77 -20.70 -7.28
N GLU A 479 -23.07 -20.48 -7.08
CA GLU A 479 -24.16 -21.42 -7.38
C GLU A 479 -23.94 -22.80 -6.73
N LYS A 480 -23.30 -22.83 -5.56
CA LYS A 480 -22.89 -24.03 -4.83
C LYS A 480 -23.24 -23.93 -3.35
N PRO A 481 -23.56 -25.05 -2.66
CA PRO A 481 -23.79 -25.05 -1.23
C PRO A 481 -22.49 -24.73 -0.46
N ILE A 482 -22.63 -23.96 0.61
CA ILE A 482 -21.55 -23.52 1.49
C ILE A 482 -21.81 -24.04 2.91
N PHE A 483 -20.89 -24.84 3.43
CA PHE A 483 -20.91 -25.33 4.79
C PHE A 483 -20.34 -24.30 5.77
N VAL A 484 -21.04 -24.06 6.87
CA VAL A 484 -20.58 -23.21 7.98
C VAL A 484 -20.57 -24.04 9.26
N SER A 485 -19.44 -24.08 9.95
CA SER A 485 -19.34 -24.74 11.25
C SER A 485 -19.97 -23.91 12.37
N LYS A 486 -20.62 -24.55 13.35
CA LYS A 486 -21.11 -23.91 14.58
C LYS A 486 -19.97 -23.19 15.35
N TYR A 487 -18.74 -23.68 15.24
CA TYR A 487 -17.56 -23.11 15.89
C TYR A 487 -16.69 -22.27 14.93
N CYS A 488 -17.25 -21.74 13.84
CA CYS A 488 -16.52 -21.02 12.78
C CYS A 488 -15.55 -19.92 13.27
N HIS A 489 -15.87 -19.26 14.39
CA HIS A 489 -15.11 -18.18 14.99
C HIS A 489 -13.98 -18.66 15.93
N LEU A 490 -13.94 -19.96 16.27
CA LEU A 490 -13.00 -20.59 17.19
C LEU A 490 -12.12 -21.66 16.51
N THR A 491 -12.26 -21.86 15.19
CA THR A 491 -11.66 -23.00 14.47
C THR A 491 -10.15 -23.12 14.64
N GLY A 492 -9.41 -22.00 14.69
CA GLY A 492 -7.97 -22.00 14.93
C GLY A 492 -7.60 -22.60 16.30
N ALA A 493 -8.19 -22.05 17.38
CA ALA A 493 -7.96 -22.56 18.74
C ALA A 493 -8.46 -24.00 18.90
N LEU A 494 -9.60 -24.35 18.29
CA LEU A 494 -10.12 -25.71 18.28
C LEU A 494 -9.16 -26.68 17.58
N GLY A 495 -8.60 -26.29 16.43
CA GLY A 495 -7.62 -27.10 15.70
C GLY A 495 -6.37 -27.38 16.53
N VAL A 496 -5.83 -26.36 17.21
CA VAL A 496 -4.68 -26.52 18.12
C VAL A 496 -5.00 -27.46 19.27
N ALA A 497 -6.17 -27.33 19.89
CA ALA A 497 -6.60 -28.23 20.97
C ALA A 497 -6.74 -29.69 20.49
N LEU A 498 -7.26 -29.91 19.28
CA LEU A 498 -7.39 -31.24 18.68
C LEU A 498 -6.03 -31.86 18.35
N ILE A 499 -5.12 -31.08 17.75
CA ILE A 499 -3.75 -31.54 17.46
C ILE A 499 -3.03 -31.91 18.76
N LEU A 500 -3.15 -31.08 19.80
CA LEU A 500 -2.60 -31.39 21.12
C LEU A 500 -3.19 -32.69 21.69
N ALA A 501 -4.49 -32.91 21.53
CA ALA A 501 -5.14 -34.14 21.97
C ALA A 501 -4.65 -35.38 21.21
N ASP A 502 -4.23 -35.23 19.95
CA ASP A 502 -3.65 -36.31 19.14
C ASP A 502 -2.17 -36.58 19.46
N GLU A 503 -1.39 -35.55 19.85
CA GLU A 503 0.07 -35.64 19.99
C GLU A 503 0.60 -35.75 21.43
N LEU A 504 -0.22 -35.50 22.45
CA LEU A 504 0.26 -35.43 23.84
C LEU A 504 0.78 -36.79 24.35
N GLN A 505 2.11 -36.92 24.50
CA GLN A 505 2.79 -38.12 25.03
C GLN A 505 3.24 -37.98 26.49
N HIS A 506 3.34 -36.76 27.02
CA HIS A 506 3.91 -36.46 28.34
C HIS A 506 3.05 -35.44 29.12
N PRO A 507 3.22 -35.33 30.46
CA PRO A 507 2.53 -34.33 31.27
C PRO A 507 2.83 -32.90 30.80
N SER A 508 1.84 -32.02 30.86
CA SER A 508 1.99 -30.62 30.45
C SER A 508 2.95 -29.86 31.38
N GLY A 509 3.85 -29.06 30.79
CA GLY A 509 4.68 -28.08 31.50
C GLY A 509 3.97 -26.75 31.80
N PHE A 510 2.66 -26.68 31.59
CA PHE A 510 1.86 -25.46 31.79
C PHE A 510 1.95 -24.97 33.25
N ARG A 511 2.41 -23.72 33.42
CA ARG A 511 2.69 -23.11 34.73
C ARG A 511 1.48 -22.46 35.39
N GLY A 512 0.31 -22.54 34.76
CA GLY A 512 -0.91 -21.88 35.22
C GLY A 512 -1.13 -20.51 34.60
N VAL A 513 -2.31 -19.94 34.87
CA VAL A 513 -2.75 -18.66 34.30
C VAL A 513 -2.31 -17.45 35.12
N ASP A 514 -1.79 -17.61 36.34
CA ASP A 514 -1.46 -16.47 37.20
C ASP A 514 -0.25 -15.64 36.74
N ILE A 515 0.48 -16.09 35.71
CA ILE A 515 1.67 -15.43 35.18
C ILE A 515 1.42 -13.99 34.71
N TYR A 516 0.20 -13.64 34.26
CA TYR A 516 -0.11 -12.26 33.84
C TYR A 516 -0.07 -11.24 34.99
N LYS A 517 -0.05 -11.71 36.25
CA LYS A 517 0.03 -10.87 37.46
C LYS A 517 1.47 -10.52 37.85
N GLU A 518 2.46 -11.18 37.25
CA GLU A 518 3.87 -10.98 37.55
C GLU A 518 4.47 -9.92 36.60
N GLU A 519 5.39 -9.09 37.09
CA GLU A 519 6.14 -8.16 36.24
C GLU A 519 7.28 -8.94 35.55
N ILE A 520 7.27 -8.95 34.21
CA ILE A 520 8.23 -9.70 33.41
C ILE A 520 9.26 -8.72 32.84
N PRO A 521 10.53 -8.73 33.29
CA PRO A 521 11.57 -7.88 32.73
C PRO A 521 11.82 -8.20 31.26
N ILE A 522 11.80 -7.17 30.41
CA ILE A 522 12.07 -7.29 28.97
C ILE A 522 13.30 -6.47 28.62
N ARG A 523 14.27 -7.08 27.94
CA ARG A 523 15.42 -6.42 27.33
C ARG A 523 15.40 -6.60 25.81
N SER A 524 16.11 -5.75 25.07
CA SER A 524 16.19 -5.87 23.61
C SER A 524 17.63 -5.85 23.11
N GLU A 525 17.91 -6.64 22.08
CA GLU A 525 19.19 -6.69 21.36
C GLU A 525 18.96 -6.67 19.84
N THR A 526 20.01 -6.39 19.07
CA THR A 526 19.94 -6.40 17.59
C THR A 526 20.64 -7.64 17.06
N CYS A 527 19.97 -8.39 16.18
CA CYS A 527 20.52 -9.57 15.54
C CYS A 527 21.66 -9.19 14.58
N GLU A 528 22.87 -9.65 14.85
CA GLU A 528 24.02 -9.47 13.94
C GLU A 528 24.25 -10.67 13.01
N LEU A 529 23.49 -11.75 13.19
CA LEU A 529 23.69 -13.02 12.49
C LEU A 529 23.13 -13.04 11.06
N CYS A 530 22.18 -12.16 10.73
CA CYS A 530 21.52 -12.13 9.42
C CYS A 530 21.32 -10.70 8.92
N ARG A 531 21.09 -10.55 7.60
CA ARG A 531 20.92 -9.25 6.95
C ARG A 531 19.67 -8.47 7.40
N ASN A 532 18.76 -9.10 8.15
CA ASN A 532 17.53 -8.48 8.61
C ASN A 532 17.73 -7.52 9.80
N HIS A 533 18.86 -7.62 10.51
CA HIS A 533 19.14 -6.80 11.70
C HIS A 533 17.95 -6.69 12.68
N CYS A 534 17.27 -7.82 12.93
CA CYS A 534 16.06 -7.87 13.74
C CYS A 534 16.30 -7.30 15.14
N ARG A 535 15.36 -6.50 15.66
CA ARG A 535 15.32 -6.17 17.09
C ARG A 535 14.67 -7.33 17.84
N ILE A 536 15.46 -8.09 18.59
CA ILE A 536 15.02 -9.24 19.39
C ILE A 536 14.67 -8.74 20.78
N CYS A 537 13.49 -9.11 21.27
CA CYS A 537 13.04 -8.87 22.64
C CYS A 537 13.22 -10.14 23.46
N ILE A 538 13.74 -10.03 24.68
CA ILE A 538 14.03 -11.15 25.57
C ILE A 538 13.28 -10.88 26.88
N ALA A 539 12.32 -11.74 27.18
CA ALA A 539 11.53 -11.73 28.41
C ALA A 539 12.14 -12.71 29.42
N ALA A 540 12.50 -12.22 30.60
CA ALA A 540 13.00 -13.05 31.70
C ALA A 540 11.82 -13.52 32.56
N VAL A 541 11.39 -14.77 32.38
CA VAL A 541 10.29 -15.36 33.13
C VAL A 541 10.86 -16.31 34.18
N LYS A 542 10.99 -15.82 35.41
CA LYS A 542 11.62 -16.54 36.53
C LYS A 542 13.06 -16.95 36.20
N ASN A 543 13.30 -18.24 35.92
CA ASN A 543 14.63 -18.78 35.63
C ASN A 543 14.89 -18.99 34.12
N ASP A 544 13.91 -18.73 33.26
CA ASP A 544 14.05 -18.91 31.82
C ASP A 544 14.03 -17.57 31.09
N GLU A 545 14.84 -17.45 30.04
CA GLU A 545 14.74 -16.37 29.07
C GLU A 545 13.95 -16.86 27.85
N VAL A 546 12.89 -16.15 27.49
CA VAL A 546 12.11 -16.39 26.28
C VAL A 546 12.31 -15.21 25.36
N ALA A 547 12.92 -15.45 24.19
CA ALA A 547 13.14 -14.40 23.20
C ALA A 547 12.17 -14.50 22.02
N TYR A 548 11.84 -13.36 21.44
CA TYR A 548 10.96 -13.22 20.27
C TYR A 548 11.40 -12.03 19.39
N GLY A 549 10.86 -11.94 18.18
CA GLY A 549 11.25 -10.91 17.19
C GLY A 549 12.19 -11.42 16.07
N PHE A 550 12.35 -12.74 15.92
CA PHE A 550 13.19 -13.33 14.87
C PHE A 550 12.49 -13.37 13.51
N LEU A 551 12.81 -12.44 12.60
CA LEU A 551 12.33 -12.51 11.20
C LEU A 551 12.88 -13.73 10.42
N CYS A 552 14.00 -14.29 10.87
CA CYS A 552 14.58 -15.51 10.28
C CYS A 552 13.95 -16.80 10.82
N GLY A 553 13.07 -16.73 11.84
CA GLY A 553 12.41 -17.90 12.42
C GLY A 553 13.35 -18.86 13.18
N ARG A 554 14.54 -18.39 13.56
CA ARG A 554 15.47 -19.16 14.42
C ARG A 554 15.05 -19.06 15.88
N ASP A 555 15.40 -20.07 16.66
CA ASP A 555 15.34 -19.99 18.12
C ASP A 555 16.48 -19.13 18.67
N TYR A 556 16.30 -18.61 19.88
CA TYR A 556 17.25 -17.69 20.51
C TYR A 556 18.64 -18.30 20.68
N ASP A 557 18.68 -19.53 21.19
CA ASP A 557 19.92 -20.29 21.48
C ASP A 557 20.68 -20.70 20.21
N THR A 558 20.08 -20.51 19.03
CA THR A 558 20.75 -20.79 17.76
C THR A 558 21.68 -19.62 17.39
N HIS A 559 22.94 -19.68 17.85
CA HIS A 559 23.98 -18.66 17.60
C HIS A 559 24.68 -18.76 16.24
N ARG A 560 24.02 -19.33 15.23
CA ARG A 560 24.52 -19.41 13.85
C ARG A 560 23.47 -18.93 12.87
N PHE A 561 23.91 -18.42 11.72
CA PHE A 561 23.00 -18.13 10.62
C PHE A 561 22.32 -19.42 10.16
N VAL A 562 21.01 -19.51 10.35
CA VAL A 562 20.19 -20.58 9.76
C VAL A 562 19.64 -20.03 8.46
N SER A 563 20.17 -20.54 7.35
CA SER A 563 19.62 -20.22 6.04
C SER A 563 18.18 -20.70 5.99
N LYS A 564 17.25 -19.80 5.67
CA LYS A 564 15.89 -20.20 5.30
C LYS A 564 15.89 -21.00 3.99
N ASN A 565 16.92 -20.88 3.15
CA ASN A 565 16.97 -21.56 1.85
C ASN A 565 16.97 -23.09 2.04
N LYS A 566 15.83 -23.70 1.73
CA LYS A 566 15.60 -25.15 1.72
C LYS A 566 15.75 -25.76 0.32
N SER A 567 15.95 -24.95 -0.72
CA SER A 567 16.00 -25.42 -2.12
C SER A 567 17.33 -26.10 -2.47
N GLY A 568 18.35 -25.94 -1.62
CA GLY A 568 19.71 -26.42 -1.89
C GLY A 568 20.39 -25.68 -3.06
N PHE A 569 19.80 -24.58 -3.53
CA PHE A 569 20.23 -23.83 -4.70
C PHE A 569 20.27 -22.33 -4.39
N ASP A 570 21.47 -21.73 -4.44
CA ASP A 570 21.67 -20.30 -4.20
C ASP A 570 21.75 -19.57 -5.55
N LEU A 571 20.58 -19.13 -6.03
CA LEU A 571 20.43 -18.54 -7.36
C LEU A 571 21.38 -17.35 -7.59
N VAL A 572 21.57 -16.48 -6.58
CA VAL A 572 22.43 -15.30 -6.72
C VAL A 572 23.89 -15.70 -6.85
N LYS A 573 24.37 -16.63 -6.00
CA LYS A 573 25.75 -17.10 -6.08
C LYS A 573 26.04 -17.85 -7.39
N GLU A 574 25.11 -18.66 -7.88
CA GLU A 574 25.29 -19.35 -9.16
C GLU A 574 25.36 -18.36 -10.34
N HIS A 575 24.58 -17.27 -10.29
CA HIS A 575 24.68 -16.20 -11.28
C HIS A 575 26.05 -15.50 -11.25
N GLU A 576 26.54 -15.15 -10.05
CA GLU A 576 27.87 -14.53 -9.88
C GLU A 576 29.02 -15.43 -10.35
N LYS A 577 28.97 -16.73 -10.03
CA LYS A 577 29.98 -17.73 -10.46
C LYS A 577 30.08 -17.85 -11.98
N ALA A 578 29.00 -17.60 -12.71
CA ALA A 578 29.01 -17.65 -14.16
C ALA A 578 29.90 -16.57 -14.80
N PHE A 579 30.22 -15.50 -14.08
CA PHE A 579 31.10 -14.41 -14.56
C PHE A 579 32.34 -14.26 -13.68
N PRO A 580 33.28 -15.24 -13.70
CA PRO A 580 34.44 -15.23 -12.82
C PRO A 580 35.35 -14.05 -13.12
N MET A 581 35.72 -13.31 -12.08
CA MET A 581 36.66 -12.20 -12.16
C MET A 581 38.09 -12.71 -11.87
N ASN A 582 38.76 -13.29 -12.86
CA ASN A 582 40.12 -13.83 -12.68
C ASN A 582 41.08 -12.77 -12.11
N PRO A 583 41.88 -13.06 -11.07
CA PRO A 583 42.97 -12.18 -10.64
C PRO A 583 44.06 -12.14 -11.72
N GLY A 584 43.98 -11.16 -12.62
CA GLY A 584 44.98 -10.91 -13.67
C GLY A 584 45.91 -9.75 -13.34
N LEU A 585 47.17 -9.88 -13.78
CA LEU A 585 48.35 -9.02 -13.58
C LEU A 585 48.03 -7.51 -13.57
N ILE A 586 48.01 -6.91 -12.38
CA ILE A 586 47.95 -5.46 -12.24
C ILE A 586 49.36 -4.91 -12.50
N SER A 587 49.62 -4.45 -13.72
CA SER A 587 50.68 -3.46 -13.96
C SER A 587 50.19 -2.13 -13.41
N GLU A 588 50.87 -1.55 -12.42
CA GLU A 588 50.65 -0.23 -11.79
C GLU A 588 49.25 0.40 -11.96
N LYS A 589 48.49 0.46 -10.86
CA LYS A 589 47.19 1.15 -10.84
C LYS A 589 47.40 2.63 -11.19
N ILE A 590 46.59 3.13 -12.13
CA ILE A 590 46.51 4.56 -12.42
C ILE A 590 45.82 5.24 -11.21
N PRO A 591 46.30 6.41 -10.74
CA PRO A 591 45.61 7.21 -9.71
C PRO A 591 44.40 7.93 -10.33
N PHE A 592 43.43 7.14 -10.79
CA PHE A 592 42.16 7.57 -11.39
C PHE A 592 41.13 6.49 -11.16
N THR A 593 39.97 6.85 -10.63
CA THR A 593 38.91 5.92 -10.25
C THR A 593 37.64 6.22 -11.02
N LEU A 594 37.12 5.20 -11.70
CA LEU A 594 35.90 5.28 -12.49
C LEU A 594 34.71 4.74 -11.69
N GLY A 595 33.60 5.47 -11.65
CA GLY A 595 32.35 5.01 -11.05
C GLY A 595 31.41 4.40 -12.08
N ILE A 596 30.87 3.21 -11.81
CA ILE A 596 29.82 2.59 -12.63
C ILE A 596 28.57 2.37 -11.76
N PRO A 597 27.49 3.13 -12.00
CA PRO A 597 26.24 2.93 -11.28
C PRO A 597 25.65 1.54 -11.52
N ALA A 598 25.30 0.85 -10.44
CA ALA A 598 24.65 -0.45 -10.48
C ALA A 598 23.13 -0.32 -10.70
N ALA A 599 22.71 0.24 -11.84
CA ALA A 599 21.32 0.55 -12.11
C ALA A 599 20.94 0.31 -13.59
N LEU A 600 19.65 0.14 -13.87
CA LEU A 600 19.13 -0.08 -15.23
C LEU A 600 19.92 -1.17 -15.99
N HIS A 601 20.04 -1.05 -17.31
CA HIS A 601 20.75 -2.03 -18.13
C HIS A 601 22.24 -2.17 -17.75
N LEU A 602 22.87 -1.14 -17.16
CA LEU A 602 24.24 -1.21 -16.67
C LEU A 602 24.42 -2.30 -15.61
N PHE A 603 23.40 -2.58 -14.79
CA PHE A 603 23.46 -3.65 -13.79
C PHE A 603 23.78 -5.02 -14.43
N ALA A 604 23.09 -5.36 -15.52
CA ALA A 604 23.33 -6.61 -16.23
C ALA A 604 24.70 -6.65 -16.94
N ASP A 605 25.19 -5.49 -17.36
CA ASP A 605 26.46 -5.34 -18.07
C ASP A 605 27.65 -5.10 -17.11
N LEU A 606 27.44 -5.05 -15.79
CA LEU A 606 28.49 -4.83 -14.80
C LEU A 606 29.67 -5.83 -14.95
N PRO A 607 29.44 -7.15 -15.14
CA PRO A 607 30.55 -8.07 -15.32
C PRO A 607 31.41 -7.73 -16.56
N PHE A 608 30.76 -7.34 -17.65
CA PHE A 608 31.43 -6.91 -18.88
C PHE A 608 32.30 -5.68 -18.65
N TRP A 609 31.73 -4.61 -18.07
CA TRP A 609 32.46 -3.36 -17.86
C TRP A 609 33.55 -3.48 -16.80
N LYS A 610 33.29 -4.18 -15.69
CA LYS A 610 34.31 -4.47 -14.66
C LYS A 610 35.51 -5.19 -15.28
N PHE A 611 35.28 -6.20 -16.11
CA PHE A 611 36.35 -6.93 -16.78
C PHE A 611 37.08 -6.05 -17.80
N PHE A 612 36.34 -5.30 -18.63
CA PHE A 612 36.91 -4.38 -19.63
C PHE A 612 37.87 -3.36 -19.00
N PHE A 613 37.45 -2.69 -17.92
CA PHE A 613 38.29 -1.70 -17.24
C PHE A 613 39.43 -2.34 -16.44
N LYS A 614 39.24 -3.54 -15.91
CA LYS A 614 40.30 -4.31 -15.25
C LYS A 614 41.43 -4.67 -16.24
N GLU A 615 41.11 -5.11 -17.45
CA GLU A 615 42.10 -5.37 -18.51
C GLU A 615 42.87 -4.10 -18.91
N LEU A 616 42.24 -2.93 -18.77
CA LEU A 616 42.86 -1.62 -18.99
C LEU A 616 43.58 -1.06 -17.76
N ALA A 617 43.67 -1.82 -16.66
CA ALA A 617 44.25 -1.39 -15.38
C ALA A 617 43.64 -0.08 -14.82
N ILE A 618 42.33 0.14 -15.05
CA ILE A 618 41.57 1.28 -14.53
C ILE A 618 40.78 0.81 -13.31
N PRO A 619 41.04 1.35 -12.10
CA PRO A 619 40.23 1.11 -10.91
C PRO A 619 38.75 1.48 -11.12
N VAL A 620 37.84 0.58 -10.72
CA VAL A 620 36.39 0.78 -10.80
C VAL A 620 35.76 0.64 -9.42
N ILE A 621 34.87 1.57 -9.07
CA ILE A 621 33.96 1.46 -7.92
C ILE A 621 32.53 1.35 -8.44
N THR A 622 31.77 0.41 -7.89
CA THR A 622 30.36 0.19 -8.22
C THR A 622 29.47 0.43 -7.01
N SER A 623 28.16 0.57 -7.24
CA SER A 623 27.17 0.82 -6.19
C SER A 623 26.22 -0.36 -5.92
N GLU A 624 26.63 -1.60 -6.23
CA GLU A 624 25.83 -2.83 -6.02
C GLU A 624 25.40 -3.02 -4.56
N GLY A 625 26.23 -2.59 -3.60
CA GLY A 625 25.93 -2.68 -2.17
C GLY A 625 25.10 -1.52 -1.60
N PHE A 626 24.67 -0.57 -2.42
CA PHE A 626 23.91 0.60 -1.96
C PHE A 626 22.40 0.33 -1.98
N THR A 627 21.79 0.25 -0.79
CA THR A 627 20.37 -0.12 -0.62
C THR A 627 19.40 1.05 -0.72
N ASP A 628 19.83 2.27 -0.38
CA ASP A 628 18.96 3.46 -0.31
C ASP A 628 18.84 4.23 -1.64
N ALA A 629 19.18 3.60 -2.76
CA ALA A 629 19.27 4.27 -4.06
C ALA A 629 17.96 4.89 -4.53
N VAL A 630 16.83 4.18 -4.41
CA VAL A 630 15.52 4.70 -4.81
C VAL A 630 15.14 5.93 -3.99
N LYS A 631 15.32 5.86 -2.67
CA LYS A 631 14.98 6.93 -1.74
C LYS A 631 15.82 8.17 -1.94
N LEU A 632 17.13 8.00 -2.15
CA LEU A 632 18.03 9.11 -2.44
C LEU A 632 17.67 9.74 -3.79
N GLY A 633 17.55 8.93 -4.84
CA GLY A 633 17.33 9.45 -6.17
C GLY A 633 15.95 10.03 -6.42
N LYS A 634 14.92 9.62 -5.68
CA LYS A 634 13.59 10.25 -5.72
C LYS A 634 13.65 11.75 -5.36
N LYS A 635 14.52 12.14 -4.44
CA LYS A 635 14.71 13.54 -4.05
C LYS A 635 15.48 14.34 -5.11
N LEU A 636 16.20 13.66 -5.99
CA LEU A 636 17.07 14.26 -7.00
C LEU A 636 16.41 14.27 -8.38
N ALA A 637 15.52 13.31 -8.61
CA ALA A 637 14.74 13.20 -9.83
C ALA A 637 13.77 14.39 -9.88
N GLY A 638 14.12 15.43 -10.65
CA GLY A 638 13.27 16.59 -10.90
C GLY A 638 11.99 16.28 -11.71
N ALA A 639 11.57 15.01 -11.76
CA ALA A 639 10.37 14.52 -12.41
C ALA A 639 9.94 13.17 -11.80
N GLU A 640 8.67 12.82 -12.00
CA GLU A 640 8.08 11.56 -11.52
C GLU A 640 8.46 10.37 -12.42
N PHE A 641 9.61 9.75 -12.19
CA PHE A 641 10.03 8.53 -12.91
C PHE A 641 9.59 7.23 -12.23
N CYS A 642 9.81 6.09 -12.92
CA CYS A 642 9.70 4.76 -12.32
C CYS A 642 10.86 4.49 -11.35
N SER A 643 10.65 3.58 -10.38
CA SER A 643 11.62 3.32 -9.30
C SER A 643 13.05 2.99 -9.79
N PRO A 644 13.26 2.22 -10.88
CA PRO A 644 14.61 1.99 -11.41
C PRO A 644 15.34 3.25 -11.93
N MET A 645 14.59 4.23 -12.47
CA MET A 645 15.17 5.51 -12.87
C MET A 645 15.55 6.34 -11.65
N ASN A 646 14.67 6.40 -10.64
CA ASN A 646 14.99 7.02 -9.35
C ASN A 646 16.24 6.36 -8.74
N ALA A 647 16.33 5.03 -8.74
CA ALA A 647 17.52 4.33 -8.27
C ALA A 647 18.80 4.76 -9.01
N LEU A 648 18.76 4.94 -10.34
CA LEU A 648 19.93 5.41 -11.10
C LEU A 648 20.44 6.76 -10.58
N HIS A 649 19.56 7.74 -10.36
CA HIS A 649 19.95 9.04 -9.80
C HIS A 649 20.64 8.87 -8.43
N GLY A 650 20.08 8.02 -7.56
CA GLY A 650 20.68 7.75 -6.25
C GLY A 650 22.03 7.04 -6.33
N HIS A 651 22.15 6.03 -7.20
CA HIS A 651 23.39 5.29 -7.42
C HIS A 651 24.50 6.18 -8.00
N ALA A 652 24.16 7.09 -8.91
CA ALA A 652 25.11 8.05 -9.46
C ALA A 652 25.58 9.03 -8.38
N ARG A 653 24.64 9.66 -7.66
CA ARG A 653 24.97 10.60 -6.57
C ARG A 653 25.82 10.00 -5.47
N TYR A 654 25.55 8.74 -5.11
CA TYR A 654 26.34 7.97 -4.14
C TYR A 654 27.78 7.73 -4.59
N LEU A 655 27.99 7.56 -5.90
CA LEU A 655 29.32 7.37 -6.50
C LEU A 655 30.05 8.69 -6.71
N SER A 656 29.34 9.79 -6.95
CA SER A 656 29.94 11.11 -7.21
C SER A 656 30.86 11.60 -6.10
N ASP A 657 30.67 11.15 -4.86
CA ASP A 657 31.54 11.50 -3.73
C ASP A 657 32.76 10.56 -3.57
N LYS A 658 32.94 9.56 -4.45
CA LYS A 658 33.92 8.46 -4.31
C LYS A 658 34.82 8.23 -5.51
N VAL A 659 34.55 8.87 -6.64
CA VAL A 659 35.18 8.57 -7.92
C VAL A 659 35.56 9.86 -8.63
N ASP A 660 36.54 9.77 -9.53
CA ASP A 660 37.01 10.92 -10.31
C ASP A 660 36.12 11.19 -11.53
N CYS A 661 35.44 10.16 -12.02
CA CYS A 661 34.59 10.26 -13.20
C CYS A 661 33.52 9.16 -13.23
N LEU A 662 32.30 9.50 -13.66
CA LEU A 662 31.22 8.54 -13.88
C LEU A 662 31.26 7.96 -15.29
N PHE A 663 31.02 6.66 -15.42
CA PHE A 663 30.84 5.98 -16.69
C PHE A 663 29.36 5.71 -16.94
N LEU A 664 28.79 6.44 -17.90
CA LEU A 664 27.36 6.47 -18.23
C LEU A 664 27.15 6.22 -19.73
N PRO A 665 27.45 5.02 -20.26
CA PRO A 665 27.22 4.67 -21.66
C PRO A 665 25.76 4.90 -22.08
N ILE A 666 25.56 5.30 -23.34
CA ILE A 666 24.23 5.52 -23.93
C ILE A 666 23.85 4.28 -24.72
N TYR A 667 22.72 3.67 -24.37
CA TYR A 667 22.15 2.51 -25.05
C TYR A 667 20.83 2.89 -25.72
N LEU A 668 20.78 2.82 -27.04
CA LEU A 668 19.56 3.13 -27.81
C LEU A 668 18.77 1.86 -28.14
N GLU A 669 19.48 0.85 -28.65
CA GLU A 669 18.89 -0.38 -29.18
C GLU A 669 19.83 -1.57 -29.00
N GLU A 670 19.36 -2.78 -29.30
CA GLU A 670 20.18 -3.98 -29.41
C GLU A 670 19.96 -4.64 -30.78
N TRP A 671 21.04 -5.12 -31.40
CA TRP A 671 20.95 -5.92 -32.63
C TRP A 671 20.73 -7.39 -32.26
N ASN A 672 19.60 -7.98 -32.68
CA ASN A 672 19.39 -9.43 -32.72
C ASN A 672 19.72 -10.00 -34.11
N TYR A 673 20.47 -11.11 -34.15
CA TYR A 673 20.92 -11.79 -35.37
C TYR A 673 19.81 -12.00 -36.42
N PRO A 674 20.16 -12.03 -37.72
CA PRO A 674 19.21 -12.34 -38.78
C PRO A 674 18.53 -13.69 -38.54
N VAL A 675 17.20 -13.70 -38.51
CA VAL A 675 16.40 -14.93 -38.49
C VAL A 675 16.30 -15.45 -39.93
N GLU A 676 16.88 -16.61 -40.22
CA GLU A 676 16.68 -17.27 -41.52
C GLU A 676 15.23 -17.73 -41.67
N MET A 677 14.47 -17.08 -42.55
CA MET A 677 13.15 -17.57 -42.95
C MET A 677 13.29 -18.71 -43.97
N LYS A 678 12.33 -19.65 -43.99
CA LYS A 678 12.23 -20.74 -44.98
C LYS A 678 12.23 -20.27 -46.45
N THR A 679 12.05 -18.96 -46.69
CA THR A 679 12.01 -18.30 -47.99
C THR A 679 13.33 -17.62 -48.41
N GLY A 680 14.42 -17.77 -47.63
CA GLY A 680 15.74 -17.24 -47.97
C GLY A 680 15.92 -15.73 -47.80
N LYS A 681 14.97 -15.04 -47.16
CA LYS A 681 15.11 -13.62 -46.75
C LYS A 681 15.14 -13.53 -45.23
N SER A 682 16.21 -13.02 -44.64
CA SER A 682 16.27 -12.76 -43.20
C SER A 682 15.50 -11.49 -42.85
N LYS A 683 14.57 -11.56 -41.90
CA LYS A 683 13.88 -10.37 -41.36
C LYS A 683 14.61 -9.93 -40.09
N GLU A 684 15.23 -8.75 -40.13
CA GLU A 684 15.90 -8.16 -38.96
C GLU A 684 14.87 -7.54 -38.02
N ARG A 685 14.83 -7.99 -36.75
CA ARG A 685 13.99 -7.35 -35.71
C ARG A 685 14.80 -6.31 -34.95
N GLN A 686 14.44 -5.05 -35.12
CA GLN A 686 15.01 -3.94 -34.36
C GLN A 686 14.28 -3.78 -33.03
N ARG A 687 15.02 -3.86 -31.92
CA ARG A 687 14.46 -3.74 -30.57
C ARG A 687 15.17 -2.63 -29.79
N SER A 688 14.37 -1.69 -29.27
CA SER A 688 14.89 -0.53 -28.53
C SER A 688 14.83 -0.73 -27.03
N PHE A 689 15.69 -0.02 -26.30
CA PHE A 689 15.49 0.18 -24.86
C PHE A 689 14.29 1.11 -24.62
N CYS A 690 13.77 1.18 -23.38
CA CYS A 690 12.65 2.10 -23.13
C CYS A 690 13.13 3.56 -23.22
N TYR A 691 12.23 4.47 -23.57
CA TYR A 691 12.57 5.88 -23.83
C TYR A 691 13.36 6.50 -22.66
N TYR A 692 12.91 6.30 -21.41
CA TYR A 692 13.64 6.81 -20.24
C TYR A 692 15.07 6.25 -20.13
N THR A 693 15.26 4.95 -20.35
CA THR A 693 16.61 4.35 -20.27
C THR A 693 17.54 4.83 -21.38
N GLN A 694 17.02 5.20 -22.57
CA GLN A 694 17.84 5.72 -23.67
C GLN A 694 18.47 7.08 -23.33
N PHE A 695 17.74 7.94 -22.61
CA PHE A 695 18.20 9.28 -22.22
C PHE A 695 18.75 9.35 -20.78
N SER A 696 18.71 8.23 -20.05
CA SER A 696 19.05 8.19 -18.62
C SER A 696 20.46 8.69 -18.30
N SER A 697 21.46 8.31 -19.09
CA SER A 697 22.84 8.74 -18.95
C SER A 697 23.01 10.26 -19.08
N SER A 698 22.31 10.88 -20.03
CA SER A 698 22.34 12.34 -20.23
C SER A 698 21.68 13.09 -19.08
N LEU A 699 20.51 12.60 -18.62
CA LEU A 699 19.78 13.21 -17.51
C LEU A 699 20.63 13.24 -16.23
N VAL A 700 21.26 12.11 -15.91
CA VAL A 700 22.08 11.97 -14.71
C VAL A 700 23.38 12.77 -14.83
N SER A 701 24.04 12.74 -15.99
CA SER A 701 25.28 13.48 -16.22
C SER A 701 25.10 14.98 -16.01
N ILE A 702 24.01 15.56 -16.50
CA ILE A 702 23.76 17.01 -16.38
C ILE A 702 23.57 17.39 -14.91
N LEU A 703 22.80 16.60 -14.16
CA LEU A 703 22.54 16.87 -12.75
C LEU A 703 23.82 16.79 -11.91
N GLU A 704 24.59 15.71 -12.05
CA GLU A 704 25.81 15.53 -11.26
C GLU A 704 26.90 16.55 -11.64
N GLN A 705 26.98 16.92 -12.92
CA GLN A 705 27.88 17.99 -13.37
C GLN A 705 27.49 19.35 -12.77
N ASN A 706 26.20 19.68 -12.71
CA ASN A 706 25.72 20.95 -12.17
C ASN A 706 25.84 21.03 -10.64
N GLU A 707 25.57 19.93 -9.92
CA GLU A 707 25.59 19.93 -8.45
C GLU A 707 26.99 19.73 -7.86
N LYS A 708 27.81 18.87 -8.46
CA LYS A 708 29.07 18.39 -7.89
C LYS A 708 30.29 18.62 -8.78
N GLY A 709 30.09 19.03 -10.04
CA GLY A 709 31.19 19.25 -10.98
C GLY A 709 31.92 17.98 -11.39
N ILE A 710 31.38 16.79 -11.11
CA ILE A 710 32.02 15.53 -11.49
C ILE A 710 31.86 15.27 -12.99
N PRO A 711 32.94 14.97 -13.74
CA PRO A 711 32.84 14.66 -15.15
C PRO A 711 32.21 13.28 -15.37
N ALA A 712 31.52 13.11 -16.50
CA ALA A 712 30.99 11.83 -16.93
C ALA A 712 31.42 11.48 -18.36
N ILE A 713 31.59 10.18 -18.63
CA ILE A 713 31.86 9.64 -19.96
C ILE A 713 30.59 8.98 -20.48
N LEU A 714 30.11 9.46 -21.64
CA LEU A 714 28.88 8.98 -22.26
C LEU A 714 29.16 8.38 -23.65
N PRO A 715 29.90 7.26 -23.76
CA PRO A 715 30.10 6.64 -25.06
C PRO A 715 28.78 6.11 -25.61
N LEU A 716 28.53 6.34 -26.89
CA LEU A 716 27.41 5.72 -27.58
C LEU A 716 27.72 4.25 -27.82
N VAL A 717 26.98 3.37 -27.13
CA VAL A 717 27.01 1.92 -27.35
C VAL A 717 25.86 1.59 -28.31
N GLY A 718 26.02 2.02 -29.55
CA GLY A 718 25.06 1.79 -30.62
C GLY A 718 25.33 0.47 -31.32
N TYR A 719 24.45 -0.52 -31.15
CA TYR A 719 24.61 -1.82 -31.81
C TYR A 719 24.28 -1.78 -33.30
N ARG A 720 23.61 -0.73 -33.82
CA ARG A 720 23.45 -0.48 -35.28
C ARG A 720 24.79 -0.37 -36.01
N GLU A 721 25.81 0.10 -35.30
CA GLU A 721 27.11 0.36 -35.86
C GLU A 721 28.02 -0.86 -35.66
N SER A 722 28.97 -1.06 -36.57
CA SER A 722 29.95 -2.15 -36.45
C SER A 722 30.65 -2.14 -35.08
N SER A 723 31.11 -3.29 -34.59
CA SER A 723 31.91 -3.37 -33.33
C SER A 723 33.13 -2.43 -33.35
N HIS A 724 33.63 -2.09 -34.54
CA HIS A 724 34.66 -1.09 -34.77
C HIS A 724 34.24 0.34 -34.38
N PHE A 725 32.99 0.74 -34.63
CA PHE A 725 32.45 2.03 -34.20
C PHE A 725 32.44 2.15 -32.68
N ILE A 726 31.91 1.14 -31.98
CA ILE A 726 31.86 1.13 -30.50
C ILE A 726 33.28 1.23 -29.94
N LYS A 727 34.23 0.48 -30.48
CA LYS A 727 35.66 0.56 -30.10
C LYS A 727 36.25 1.95 -30.33
N LYS A 728 35.91 2.60 -31.46
CA LYS A 728 36.36 3.97 -31.76
C LYS A 728 35.77 4.98 -30.79
N GLU A 729 34.49 4.85 -30.46
CA GLU A 729 33.80 5.75 -29.54
C GLU A 729 34.33 5.59 -28.12
N LEU A 730 34.55 4.35 -27.66
CA LEU A 730 35.24 4.07 -26.38
C LEU A 730 36.65 4.67 -26.37
N HIS A 731 37.44 4.49 -27.44
CA HIS A 731 38.78 5.07 -27.52
C HIS A 731 38.77 6.60 -27.48
N LYS A 732 37.84 7.24 -28.19
CA LYS A 732 37.68 8.69 -28.19
C LYS A 732 37.26 9.21 -26.82
N SER A 733 36.25 8.59 -26.21
CA SER A 733 35.62 9.10 -24.99
C SER A 733 36.45 8.83 -23.74
N LEU A 734 37.12 7.67 -23.63
CA LEU A 734 38.01 7.37 -22.51
C LEU A 734 39.26 8.26 -22.50
N ASN A 735 39.90 8.47 -23.66
CA ASN A 735 41.13 9.26 -23.76
C ASN A 735 40.94 10.77 -23.55
N LYS A 736 39.71 11.25 -23.38
CA LYS A 736 39.43 12.64 -22.99
C LYS A 736 39.65 12.90 -21.50
N VAL A 737 39.49 11.88 -20.65
CA VAL A 737 39.51 12.02 -19.19
C VAL A 737 40.59 11.19 -18.51
N LEU A 738 41.12 10.16 -19.18
CA LEU A 738 42.20 9.34 -18.60
C LEU A 738 43.52 10.14 -18.49
N PRO A 739 44.21 10.09 -17.33
CA PRO A 739 45.53 10.70 -17.19
C PRO A 739 46.59 10.12 -18.13
N LYS A 740 46.50 8.81 -18.40
CA LYS A 740 47.36 8.08 -19.33
C LYS A 740 46.50 7.54 -20.48
N LYS A 741 46.74 8.05 -21.69
CA LYS A 741 46.01 7.63 -22.89
C LYS A 741 46.26 6.14 -23.19
N ARG A 742 45.23 5.45 -23.66
CA ARG A 742 45.24 4.07 -24.13
C ARG A 742 45.15 4.03 -25.65
N SER A 743 45.94 3.17 -26.27
CA SER A 743 45.91 2.97 -27.71
C SER A 743 44.61 2.31 -28.16
N PHE A 744 44.21 2.55 -29.41
CA PHE A 744 43.05 1.90 -30.02
C PHE A 744 43.15 0.37 -29.99
N ARG A 745 44.37 -0.18 -30.12
CA ARG A 745 44.63 -1.63 -30.04
C ARG A 745 44.36 -2.20 -28.65
N GLU A 746 44.81 -1.51 -27.59
CA GLU A 746 44.55 -1.94 -26.19
C GLU A 746 43.04 -1.95 -25.89
N ILE A 747 42.33 -0.89 -26.28
CA ILE A 747 40.88 -0.78 -26.08
C ILE A 747 40.14 -1.85 -26.88
N SER A 748 40.49 -2.05 -28.15
CA SER A 748 39.88 -3.07 -29.01
C SER A 748 40.07 -4.48 -28.44
N ARG A 749 41.30 -4.82 -28.03
CA ARG A 749 41.61 -6.13 -27.43
C ARG A 749 40.86 -6.35 -26.12
N SER A 750 40.77 -5.33 -25.26
CA SER A 750 40.06 -5.42 -23.98
C SER A 750 38.56 -5.61 -24.20
N TYR A 751 37.99 -4.89 -25.17
CA TYR A 751 36.58 -5.03 -25.55
C TYR A 751 36.26 -6.44 -26.08
N ASP A 752 37.08 -6.97 -26.99
CA ASP A 752 36.87 -8.31 -27.57
C ASP A 752 36.96 -9.42 -26.51
N ARG A 753 37.90 -9.29 -25.56
CA ARG A 753 38.02 -10.22 -24.43
C ARG A 753 36.82 -10.14 -23.49
N ALA A 754 36.37 -8.92 -23.17
CA ALA A 754 35.18 -8.72 -22.34
C ALA A 754 33.93 -9.31 -23.01
N MET A 755 33.79 -9.17 -24.34
CA MET A 755 32.71 -9.79 -25.11
C MET A 755 32.78 -11.32 -25.07
N SER A 756 33.96 -11.92 -25.17
CA SER A 756 34.14 -13.38 -25.03
C SER A 756 33.69 -13.86 -23.66
N LEU A 757 34.12 -13.17 -22.59
CA LEU A 757 33.75 -13.52 -21.22
C LEU A 757 32.24 -13.42 -20.99
N LEU A 758 31.59 -12.38 -21.53
CA LEU A 758 30.14 -12.23 -21.45
C LEU A 758 29.41 -13.37 -22.16
N ARG A 759 29.85 -13.77 -23.36
CA ARG A 759 29.28 -14.90 -24.11
C ARG A 759 29.47 -16.23 -23.38
N GLU A 760 30.68 -16.48 -22.87
CA GLU A 760 30.98 -17.69 -22.10
C GLU A 760 30.18 -17.74 -20.79
N GLY A 761 30.00 -16.61 -20.11
CA GLY A 761 29.20 -16.54 -18.90
C GLY A 761 27.73 -16.84 -19.15
N ARG A 762 27.14 -16.31 -20.23
CA ARG A 762 25.77 -16.67 -20.65
C ARG A 762 25.63 -18.18 -20.95
N LYS A 763 26.63 -18.79 -21.59
CA LYS A 763 26.65 -20.24 -21.82
C LYS A 763 26.73 -21.03 -20.51
N ARG A 764 27.50 -20.56 -19.53
CA ARG A 764 27.56 -21.16 -18.19
C ARG A 764 26.22 -21.06 -17.47
N LEU A 765 25.54 -19.91 -17.52
CA LEU A 765 24.19 -19.75 -16.94
C LEU A 765 23.18 -20.75 -17.54
N ALA A 766 23.17 -20.89 -18.86
CA ALA A 766 22.31 -21.87 -19.54
C ALA A 766 22.65 -23.31 -19.15
N ALA A 767 23.94 -23.65 -19.05
CA ALA A 767 24.38 -24.97 -18.61
C ALA A 767 23.95 -25.28 -17.18
N VAL A 768 24.00 -24.30 -16.26
CA VAL A 768 23.51 -24.47 -14.87
C VAL A 768 22.02 -24.78 -14.86
N TYR A 769 21.22 -24.07 -15.66
CA TYR A 769 19.79 -24.39 -15.80
C TYR A 769 19.58 -25.82 -16.33
N GLU A 770 20.24 -26.19 -17.42
CA GLU A 770 20.10 -27.53 -18.02
C GLU A 770 20.55 -28.66 -17.10
N GLU A 771 21.63 -28.47 -16.33
CA GLU A 771 22.10 -29.43 -15.33
C GLU A 771 21.07 -29.63 -14.22
N LYS A 772 20.54 -28.53 -13.65
CA LYS A 772 19.55 -28.58 -12.58
C LYS A 772 18.17 -29.05 -13.03
N GLU A 773 17.85 -28.89 -14.31
CA GLU A 773 16.67 -29.49 -14.92
C GLU A 773 16.77 -31.01 -15.04
N LYS A 774 17.95 -31.56 -15.33
CA LYS A 774 18.17 -33.02 -15.41
C LYS A 774 18.07 -33.71 -14.06
N GLU A 775 18.48 -33.02 -12.99
CA GLU A 775 18.36 -33.50 -11.61
C GLU A 775 16.90 -33.56 -11.11
N ASN A 776 15.93 -33.02 -11.87
CA ASN A 776 14.53 -32.97 -11.47
C ASN A 776 13.70 -34.10 -12.09
N GLU A 777 13.92 -35.33 -11.61
CA GLU A 777 13.24 -36.54 -12.09
C GLU A 777 11.75 -36.63 -11.66
N ASN A 778 11.30 -35.85 -10.66
CA ASN A 778 9.97 -35.97 -10.05
C ASN A 778 8.94 -34.91 -10.49
N GLY A 779 9.32 -33.98 -11.37
CA GLY A 779 8.39 -32.93 -11.83
C GLY A 779 8.13 -31.83 -10.80
N ASP A 780 9.09 -31.58 -9.90
CA ASP A 780 8.96 -30.58 -8.84
C ASP A 780 8.70 -29.17 -9.40
N ILE A 781 7.96 -28.38 -8.61
CA ILE A 781 7.68 -26.98 -8.89
C ILE A 781 8.99 -26.20 -8.90
N ARG A 782 9.22 -25.49 -10.00
CA ARG A 782 10.31 -24.54 -10.19
C ARG A 782 9.76 -23.21 -10.65
N VAL A 783 10.50 -22.16 -10.33
CA VAL A 783 10.12 -20.80 -10.67
C VAL A 783 11.16 -20.19 -11.58
N VAL A 784 10.71 -19.51 -12.64
CA VAL A 784 11.57 -18.56 -13.37
C VAL A 784 11.15 -17.14 -13.03
N LEU A 785 12.10 -16.36 -12.53
CA LEU A 785 11.93 -14.95 -12.25
C LEU A 785 12.15 -14.18 -13.55
N VAL A 786 11.07 -13.61 -14.07
CA VAL A 786 11.00 -12.91 -15.35
C VAL A 786 10.83 -11.42 -15.09
N GLY A 787 11.52 -10.57 -15.86
CA GLY A 787 11.41 -9.13 -15.70
C GLY A 787 12.65 -8.40 -16.20
N ARG A 788 12.84 -7.17 -15.71
CA ARG A 788 14.03 -6.40 -16.06
C ARG A 788 15.22 -6.84 -15.20
N PRO A 789 16.43 -7.01 -15.74
CA PRO A 789 17.58 -7.48 -14.97
C PRO A 789 17.85 -6.64 -13.72
N TYR A 790 17.74 -5.32 -13.82
CA TYR A 790 17.91 -4.38 -12.71
C TYR A 790 16.78 -4.40 -11.67
N THR A 791 15.64 -5.02 -12.00
CA THR A 791 14.53 -5.23 -11.08
C THR A 791 14.62 -6.59 -10.41
N VAL A 792 15.04 -7.62 -11.17
CA VAL A 792 15.01 -9.02 -10.74
C VAL A 792 16.33 -9.45 -10.08
N LEU A 793 17.47 -9.05 -10.65
CA LEU A 793 18.80 -9.44 -10.16
C LEU A 793 19.29 -8.57 -8.99
N SER A 794 18.88 -7.31 -8.94
CA SER A 794 19.32 -6.39 -7.89
C SER A 794 18.62 -6.70 -6.57
N SER A 795 19.40 -7.06 -5.54
CA SER A 795 18.89 -7.34 -4.20
C SER A 795 18.20 -6.13 -3.53
N SER A 796 18.59 -4.90 -3.88
CA SER A 796 17.92 -3.69 -3.39
C SER A 796 16.56 -3.45 -4.04
N MET A 797 16.36 -4.00 -5.25
CA MET A 797 15.14 -3.80 -6.03
C MET A 797 14.17 -4.97 -5.91
N ASN A 798 14.65 -6.21 -5.90
CA ASN A 798 13.81 -7.41 -5.95
C ASN A 798 13.13 -7.76 -4.61
N LYS A 799 13.36 -6.97 -3.56
CA LYS A 799 12.74 -7.08 -2.22
C LYS A 799 12.86 -8.47 -1.58
N GLY A 800 13.88 -9.25 -1.95
CA GLY A 800 14.11 -10.59 -1.40
C GLY A 800 13.16 -11.67 -1.96
N ILE A 801 12.43 -11.41 -3.04
CA ILE A 801 11.54 -12.39 -3.69
C ILE A 801 12.24 -13.73 -3.99
N PRO A 802 13.49 -13.78 -4.50
CA PRO A 802 14.19 -15.06 -4.69
C PRO A 802 14.34 -15.86 -3.38
N ASP A 803 14.61 -15.19 -2.26
CA ASP A 803 14.82 -15.82 -0.96
C ASP A 803 13.52 -16.40 -0.39
N ILE A 804 12.36 -15.79 -0.70
CA ILE A 804 11.03 -16.29 -0.31
C ILE A 804 10.80 -17.67 -0.94
N PHE A 805 10.96 -17.81 -2.26
CA PHE A 805 10.83 -19.11 -2.93
C PHE A 805 11.84 -20.13 -2.43
N ALA A 806 13.09 -19.70 -2.24
CA ALA A 806 14.13 -20.56 -1.69
C ALA A 806 13.76 -21.07 -0.29
N SER A 807 13.05 -20.27 0.52
CA SER A 807 12.58 -20.67 1.85
C SER A 807 11.49 -21.73 1.83
N LEU A 808 10.73 -21.79 0.73
CA LEU A 808 9.71 -22.81 0.46
C LEU A 808 10.31 -24.08 -0.16
N GLY A 809 11.63 -24.15 -0.34
CA GLY A 809 12.30 -25.28 -1.00
C GLY A 809 12.20 -25.24 -2.53
N ILE A 810 11.67 -24.16 -3.11
CA ILE A 810 11.47 -24.04 -4.56
C ILE A 810 12.76 -23.55 -5.22
N LYS A 811 13.22 -24.28 -6.24
CA LYS A 811 14.34 -23.84 -7.08
C LYS A 811 13.89 -22.72 -8.01
N THR A 812 14.63 -21.61 -7.99
CA THR A 812 14.37 -20.43 -8.81
C THR A 812 15.45 -20.24 -9.86
N TYR A 813 15.10 -19.73 -11.04
CA TYR A 813 16.03 -19.35 -12.10
C TYR A 813 15.79 -17.91 -12.54
N PHE A 814 16.84 -17.22 -12.99
CA PHE A 814 16.67 -15.94 -13.69
C PHE A 814 16.37 -16.18 -15.17
N GLN A 815 15.61 -15.27 -15.79
CA GLN A 815 15.26 -15.39 -17.22
C GLN A 815 16.47 -15.53 -18.17
N ASP A 816 17.64 -15.00 -17.80
CA ASP A 816 18.87 -15.04 -18.62
C ASP A 816 19.63 -16.37 -18.48
N MET A 817 19.16 -17.27 -17.62
CA MET A 817 19.61 -18.66 -17.54
C MET A 817 18.84 -19.58 -18.48
N LEU A 818 17.70 -19.14 -19.03
CA LEU A 818 16.93 -19.98 -19.95
C LEU A 818 17.67 -20.13 -21.29
N PRO A 819 17.67 -21.32 -21.91
CA PRO A 819 18.36 -21.60 -23.17
C PRO A 819 17.63 -21.03 -24.40
N ILE A 820 16.95 -19.89 -24.25
CA ILE A 820 16.19 -19.19 -25.30
C ILE A 820 17.13 -18.38 -26.20
N CYS A 821 18.25 -17.91 -25.64
CA CYS A 821 19.19 -17.00 -26.30
C CYS A 821 20.57 -17.65 -26.47
N ASP A 822 20.66 -18.68 -27.30
CA ASP A 822 21.96 -19.14 -27.79
C ASP A 822 22.40 -18.31 -29.02
N ASP A 823 23.71 -18.14 -29.20
CA ASP A 823 24.33 -17.43 -30.33
C ASP A 823 24.06 -18.10 -31.71
N ARG A 824 23.19 -19.12 -31.78
CA ARG A 824 22.89 -19.95 -32.96
C ARG A 824 21.41 -19.95 -33.35
N GLY A 825 20.57 -19.07 -32.80
CA GLY A 825 19.23 -18.75 -33.34
C GLY A 825 18.32 -19.97 -33.54
N LYS A 826 18.30 -20.93 -32.60
CA LYS A 826 17.77 -22.28 -32.86
C LYS A 826 16.35 -22.61 -32.37
N ASP A 827 15.71 -21.84 -31.49
CA ASP A 827 14.33 -22.15 -31.09
C ASP A 827 13.29 -21.58 -32.07
N ARG A 828 13.26 -22.20 -33.26
CA ARG A 828 12.27 -21.95 -34.32
C ARG A 828 10.82 -22.16 -33.86
N GLU A 829 10.59 -22.89 -32.77
CA GLU A 829 9.26 -23.20 -32.23
C GLU A 829 8.62 -22.04 -31.46
N ILE A 830 9.37 -21.39 -30.56
CA ILE A 830 8.90 -20.19 -29.82
C ILE A 830 8.58 -19.07 -30.83
N GLU A 831 9.46 -18.89 -31.81
CA GLU A 831 9.29 -17.88 -32.83
C GLU A 831 8.09 -18.15 -33.74
N ALA A 832 7.74 -19.41 -34.01
CA ALA A 832 6.54 -19.75 -34.76
C ALA A 832 5.25 -19.46 -33.96
N ALA A 833 5.26 -19.64 -32.63
CA ALA A 833 4.08 -19.50 -31.78
C ALA A 833 3.69 -18.03 -31.51
N ILE A 834 4.67 -17.18 -31.20
CA ILE A 834 4.44 -15.76 -30.83
C ILE A 834 5.15 -14.77 -31.77
N GLY A 835 5.64 -15.21 -32.93
CA GLY A 835 6.45 -14.39 -33.85
C GLY A 835 5.79 -13.09 -34.30
N THR A 836 4.48 -13.09 -34.59
CA THR A 836 3.75 -11.86 -34.98
C THR A 836 3.65 -10.86 -33.83
N LEU A 837 3.52 -11.35 -32.59
CA LEU A 837 3.54 -10.52 -31.39
C LEU A 837 4.95 -9.94 -31.16
N LEU A 838 5.99 -10.77 -31.31
CA LEU A 838 7.39 -10.33 -31.21
C LEU A 838 7.80 -9.34 -32.30
N ASP A 839 7.24 -9.45 -33.51
CA ASP A 839 7.40 -8.49 -34.61
C ASP A 839 6.83 -7.11 -34.24
N SER A 840 5.73 -7.09 -33.49
CA SER A 840 5.03 -5.87 -33.09
C SER A 840 5.62 -5.27 -31.80
N CYS A 841 6.37 -6.06 -31.02
CA CYS A 841 6.94 -5.64 -29.74
C CYS A 841 8.26 -4.88 -29.95
N HIS A 842 8.19 -3.56 -29.83
CA HIS A 842 9.34 -2.67 -30.03
C HIS A 842 10.41 -2.76 -28.92
N TRP A 843 10.03 -3.07 -27.68
CA TRP A 843 10.94 -2.99 -26.53
C TRP A 843 11.72 -4.28 -26.27
N LYS A 844 13.04 -4.15 -26.14
CA LYS A 844 13.99 -5.25 -25.86
C LYS A 844 13.54 -6.13 -24.68
N PHE A 845 13.44 -5.57 -23.47
CA PHE A 845 13.14 -6.39 -22.29
C PHE A 845 11.72 -6.96 -22.34
N ALA A 846 10.76 -6.21 -22.90
CA ALA A 846 9.40 -6.70 -23.05
C ALA A 846 9.34 -7.94 -23.94
N SER A 847 10.06 -7.94 -25.07
CA SER A 847 10.15 -9.11 -25.94
C SER A 847 10.79 -10.32 -25.25
N ARG A 848 11.87 -10.12 -24.47
CA ARG A 848 12.52 -11.21 -23.71
C ARG A 848 11.61 -11.79 -22.63
N ILE A 849 10.80 -10.95 -21.99
CA ILE A 849 9.80 -11.37 -21.02
C ILE A 849 8.75 -12.28 -21.68
N LEU A 850 8.28 -11.92 -22.88
CA LEU A 850 7.31 -12.74 -23.63
C LEU A 850 7.93 -14.05 -24.14
N GLU A 851 9.19 -14.02 -24.59
CA GLU A 851 9.94 -15.23 -24.97
C GLU A 851 10.10 -16.19 -23.78
N ALA A 852 10.45 -15.66 -22.59
CA ALA A 852 10.53 -16.45 -21.37
C ALA A 852 9.18 -17.00 -20.92
N ALA A 853 8.09 -16.24 -21.12
CA ALA A 853 6.74 -16.69 -20.84
C ALA A 853 6.33 -17.87 -21.75
N GLU A 854 6.60 -17.78 -23.06
CA GLU A 854 6.32 -18.87 -24.00
C GLU A 854 7.16 -20.12 -23.69
N PHE A 855 8.43 -19.94 -23.35
CA PHE A 855 9.28 -21.05 -22.92
C PHE A 855 8.72 -21.74 -21.67
N ALA A 856 8.36 -20.97 -20.63
CA ALA A 856 7.79 -21.51 -19.40
C ALA A 856 6.42 -22.17 -19.66
N ALA A 857 5.58 -21.58 -20.52
CA ALA A 857 4.28 -22.12 -20.91
C ALA A 857 4.40 -23.56 -21.45
N ASN A 858 5.43 -23.85 -22.24
CA ASN A 858 5.66 -25.16 -22.83
C ASN A 858 6.47 -26.14 -21.94
N LYS A 859 6.96 -25.69 -20.77
CA LYS A 859 7.79 -26.52 -19.87
C LYS A 859 7.02 -26.97 -18.63
N GLN A 860 6.80 -28.27 -18.47
CA GLN A 860 6.10 -28.82 -17.31
C GLN A 860 6.85 -28.52 -16.00
N GLY A 861 6.14 -28.08 -14.97
CA GLY A 861 6.68 -27.78 -13.64
C GLY A 861 7.55 -26.51 -13.54
N LEU A 862 7.66 -25.72 -14.61
CA LEU A 862 8.31 -24.40 -14.61
C LEU A 862 7.25 -23.30 -14.71
N TYR A 863 7.17 -22.45 -13.68
CA TYR A 863 6.16 -21.40 -13.58
C TYR A 863 6.82 -20.01 -13.54
N PRO A 864 6.36 -19.05 -14.36
CA PRO A 864 6.97 -17.74 -14.40
C PRO A 864 6.40 -16.81 -13.32
N VAL A 865 7.30 -16.09 -12.65
CA VAL A 865 6.98 -14.99 -11.74
C VAL A 865 7.47 -13.70 -12.39
N PHE A 866 6.56 -12.89 -12.89
CA PHE A 866 6.87 -11.63 -13.54
C PHE A 866 7.01 -10.51 -12.49
N ILE A 867 8.25 -10.09 -12.24
CA ILE A 867 8.57 -8.96 -11.36
C ILE A 867 8.71 -7.69 -12.19
N THR A 868 7.80 -6.74 -11.98
CA THR A 868 7.77 -5.43 -12.66
C THR A 868 7.79 -4.28 -11.65
N SER A 869 7.96 -3.04 -12.10
CA SER A 869 7.96 -1.85 -11.24
C SER A 869 6.76 -0.97 -11.51
N PHE A 870 6.25 -0.30 -10.48
CA PHE A 870 5.23 0.73 -10.63
C PHE A 870 5.69 1.82 -11.61
N LYS A 871 4.75 2.37 -12.40
CA LYS A 871 5.00 3.32 -13.51
C LYS A 871 5.87 2.78 -14.65
N CYS A 872 6.04 1.46 -14.80
CA CYS A 872 6.73 0.91 -15.95
C CYS A 872 5.82 0.86 -17.20
N ALA A 873 5.92 1.89 -18.05
CA ALA A 873 5.09 1.99 -19.25
C ALA A 873 5.25 0.82 -20.25
N PRO A 874 6.46 0.33 -20.61
CA PRO A 874 6.55 -0.80 -21.53
C PRO A 874 5.90 -2.08 -20.98
N ASP A 875 5.99 -2.31 -19.67
CA ASP A 875 5.47 -3.51 -19.04
C ASP A 875 3.94 -3.47 -18.99
N SER A 876 3.32 -2.30 -18.82
CA SER A 876 1.85 -2.17 -18.88
C SER A 876 1.26 -2.56 -20.23
N PHE A 877 2.03 -2.45 -21.33
CA PHE A 877 1.59 -2.94 -22.64
C PHE A 877 1.68 -4.45 -22.80
N ILE A 878 2.60 -5.12 -22.09
CA ILE A 878 2.87 -6.56 -22.28
C ILE A 878 2.28 -7.48 -21.23
N ILE A 879 1.87 -6.97 -20.06
CA ILE A 879 1.27 -7.78 -18.99
C ILE A 879 0.10 -8.61 -19.53
N GLU A 880 -0.79 -8.01 -20.32
CA GLU A 880 -1.96 -8.72 -20.86
C GLU A 880 -1.55 -9.83 -21.85
N TYR A 881 -0.52 -9.61 -22.67
CA TYR A 881 -0.01 -10.64 -23.56
C TYR A 881 0.71 -11.75 -22.81
N PHE A 882 1.47 -11.41 -21.76
CA PHE A 882 2.09 -12.38 -20.86
C PHE A 882 1.04 -13.31 -20.26
N LYS A 883 -0.06 -12.76 -19.73
CA LYS A 883 -1.20 -13.54 -19.22
C LYS A 883 -1.77 -14.48 -20.28
N ARG A 884 -2.13 -13.94 -21.45
CA ARG A 884 -2.74 -14.72 -22.55
C ARG A 884 -1.88 -15.87 -23.05
N ILE A 885 -0.55 -15.68 -23.13
CA ILE A 885 0.39 -16.75 -23.52
C ILE A 885 0.26 -17.94 -22.56
N LEU A 886 0.18 -17.66 -21.25
CA LEU A 886 0.15 -18.66 -20.20
C LEU A 886 -1.24 -19.25 -20.01
N ASP A 887 -2.29 -18.43 -20.04
CA ASP A 887 -3.70 -18.84 -19.96
C ASP A 887 -4.05 -19.81 -21.10
N LYS A 888 -3.53 -19.59 -22.32
CA LYS A 888 -3.75 -20.48 -23.47
C LYS A 888 -3.22 -21.92 -23.25
N LYS A 889 -2.30 -22.09 -22.30
CA LYS A 889 -1.68 -23.37 -21.95
C LYS A 889 -2.10 -23.83 -20.55
N ASP A 890 -3.10 -23.18 -19.95
CA ASP A 890 -3.52 -23.40 -18.57
C ASP A 890 -2.34 -23.39 -17.59
N LYS A 891 -1.37 -22.48 -17.83
CA LYS A 891 -0.15 -22.37 -17.03
C LYS A 891 -0.33 -21.32 -15.93
N PRO A 892 -0.30 -21.69 -14.64
CA PRO A 892 -0.22 -20.75 -13.54
C PRO A 892 0.95 -19.78 -13.66
N TYR A 893 0.73 -18.53 -13.23
CA TYR A 893 1.76 -17.50 -13.16
C TYR A 893 1.47 -16.51 -12.04
N LEU A 894 2.51 -15.77 -11.66
CA LEU A 894 2.41 -14.71 -10.67
C LEU A 894 2.97 -13.41 -11.26
N ILE A 895 2.29 -12.29 -11.02
CA ILE A 895 2.76 -10.97 -11.43
C ILE A 895 2.91 -10.10 -10.18
N LEU A 896 4.15 -9.75 -9.85
CA LEU A 896 4.49 -8.92 -8.72
C LEU A 896 4.91 -7.54 -9.22
N GLN A 897 4.03 -6.56 -9.03
CA GLN A 897 4.37 -5.16 -9.27
C GLN A 897 4.98 -4.57 -8.00
N LEU A 898 6.25 -4.24 -8.08
CA LEU A 898 7.02 -3.62 -7.02
C LEU A 898 6.69 -2.13 -6.92
N ASP A 899 6.31 -1.70 -5.73
CA ASP A 899 6.11 -0.30 -5.38
C ASP A 899 7.35 0.27 -4.68
N GLU A 900 7.25 1.55 -4.28
CA GLU A 900 8.33 2.24 -3.57
C GLU A 900 8.32 1.96 -2.06
N HIS A 901 7.50 1.04 -1.57
CA HIS A 901 7.42 0.72 -0.15
C HIS A 901 8.53 -0.26 0.27
N ASP A 902 8.99 -0.13 1.51
CA ASP A 902 10.10 -0.92 2.05
C ASP A 902 9.65 -2.23 2.72
N SER A 903 8.35 -2.47 2.83
CA SER A 903 7.81 -3.70 3.44
C SER A 903 7.81 -4.87 2.46
N ASN A 904 8.38 -6.00 2.87
CA ASN A 904 8.38 -7.26 2.12
C ASN A 904 7.12 -8.12 2.35
N VAL A 905 6.34 -7.84 3.41
CA VAL A 905 5.17 -8.64 3.82
C VAL A 905 4.12 -8.75 2.71
N GLY A 906 3.92 -7.67 1.95
CA GLY A 906 2.98 -7.65 0.82
C GLY A 906 3.37 -8.59 -0.32
N TYR A 907 4.66 -8.91 -0.47
CA TYR A 907 5.15 -9.86 -1.47
C TYR A 907 5.25 -11.29 -0.94
N GLU A 908 5.38 -11.48 0.38
CA GLU A 908 5.36 -12.82 1.00
C GLU A 908 3.94 -13.40 1.06
N THR A 909 2.94 -12.54 1.21
CA THR A 909 1.51 -12.93 1.25
C THR A 909 0.89 -13.18 -0.13
N ARG A 910 1.51 -12.68 -1.20
CA ARG A 910 1.08 -12.89 -2.59
C ARG A 910 1.88 -14.01 -3.22
#